data_AF-A0AAW1FHP1-F1
#
_entry.id   AF-A0AAW1FHP1-F1
#
_cell.length_a   1.000
_cell.length_b   1.000
_cell.length_c   1.000
_cell.angle_alpha   90.00
_cell.angle_beta   90.00
_cell.angle_gamma   90.00
#
_symmetry.space_group_name_H-M   'P 1'
#
loop_
_entity.id
_entity.type
_entity.pdbx_description
1 polymer ?
#
loop_
_entity_poly.entity_id
_entity_poly.type
_entity_poly.pdbx_seq_one_letter_code
_entity_poly.pdbx_strand_id
1 'polypeptide(L)'
;MSHRGHLTAVITVLGVTLGGLLIWRVYRSKRKRLPSIQKVADPVEAPCPVEKDLTAVEHQNNQPPRLLEKEFNAAERPTTQLLPPAQIPSSEQLLAVNPVTVSSEEEWQQLWPLMQKELSVFPVLGLDCEWVKIKGVSVKGRASAVSLLQMATYSGLCVLVRLLAFRSAQQPFPLSLMEVLRDPHVLKVGVGCYEDGKRLTRDYGLPLLCTVDLRYLALRQRQTPVNNGLSLKSLAEDLLNVSLDKSLELRCSDWEADQLTLKQMTYAARDAQVSIALFFHLLGLRAEAGPESSSGGSHSELAARCQGLVDVPFRGRGDGEDRASDGERRRRTRKTPTFESPESGDQQVSDPRKNNKKKPLGVGYSARKSPLYDNCFLHAPDGQPLCTCDKKKAKWYLDKGIGVLQSEEPFAVRLLFEPSGRPDSQQDYYLTAKENLCVVCGKADSYIRKNIVPHEYRRHFPTEMKDHNSHDILLLCTACHAASNVHDSVLKQRLADEFAAPQGCEEGVRLLEDSGRRRVRSAARALVTARDELPEQRREELQAVIKSFLGYNEELELTDEALQQAAGLETRIFNETYVPHGLKVVRASAQQGLRGLMDLECRWRQHFLLAMRPRHLPPLWSVNHNHSKFLRKYGEDLPIKLN
;
A
#
# COMPACT_ATOMS: atom_id res chain seq x y z
N MET A 1 66.01 7.31 24.94
CA MET A 1 66.25 7.16 26.39
C MET A 1 65.12 7.83 27.16
N SER A 2 64.75 7.18 28.27
CA SER A 2 63.82 7.49 29.35
C SER A 2 63.25 8.91 29.56
N HIS A 3 61.98 8.88 29.98
CA HIS A 3 61.19 9.77 30.85
C HIS A 3 61.82 10.98 31.58
N ARG A 4 61.05 12.08 31.57
CA ARG A 4 60.62 13.01 32.66
C ARG A 4 60.38 14.38 32.00
N GLY A 5 59.31 15.14 32.21
CA GLY A 5 58.48 15.37 33.39
C GLY A 5 58.57 16.87 33.75
N HIS A 6 57.44 17.47 34.18
CA HIS A 6 57.23 18.85 34.69
C HIS A 6 56.94 19.93 33.61
N LEU A 7 55.96 20.84 33.73
CA LEU A 7 55.59 21.67 34.89
C LEU A 7 54.13 22.20 34.77
N THR A 8 53.49 22.30 35.94
CA THR A 8 52.26 23.01 36.40
C THR A 8 51.69 24.23 35.65
N ALA A 9 50.35 24.40 35.67
CA ALA A 9 49.67 25.47 36.44
C ALA A 9 48.12 25.44 36.34
N VAL A 10 47.50 25.91 37.43
CA VAL A 10 46.08 26.01 37.82
C VAL A 10 45.32 27.09 37.03
N ILE A 11 44.00 26.93 36.80
CA ILE A 11 42.91 27.91 37.06
C ILE A 11 41.54 27.39 36.57
N THR A 12 40.54 27.67 37.41
CA THR A 12 39.11 27.33 37.46
C THR A 12 38.17 28.01 36.44
N VAL A 13 37.15 27.25 36.01
CA VAL A 13 35.68 27.57 35.98
C VAL A 13 35.20 28.90 35.35
N LEU A 14 34.57 28.81 34.16
CA LEU A 14 33.35 29.53 33.67
C LEU A 14 33.37 29.67 32.13
N GLY A 15 32.32 29.20 31.42
CA GLY A 15 32.09 29.64 30.04
C GLY A 15 31.37 28.69 29.07
N VAL A 16 30.11 28.31 29.34
CA VAL A 16 29.19 27.86 28.27
C VAL A 16 27.82 28.52 28.46
N THR A 17 27.81 29.86 28.44
CA THR A 17 26.61 30.72 28.41
C THR A 17 26.69 31.81 27.34
N LEU A 18 27.51 31.63 26.30
CA LEU A 18 27.68 32.61 25.20
C LEU A 18 27.68 31.91 23.84
N GLY A 19 26.50 31.48 23.42
CA GLY A 19 26.24 31.02 22.03
C GLY A 19 24.82 31.31 21.54
N GLY A 20 23.85 31.43 22.46
CA GLY A 20 22.43 31.63 22.13
C GLY A 20 21.93 33.08 22.10
N LEU A 21 22.77 34.08 22.40
CA LEU A 21 22.32 35.48 22.62
C LEU A 21 22.55 36.44 21.43
N LEU A 22 23.19 35.99 20.35
CA LEU A 22 23.52 36.86 19.20
C LEU A 22 22.51 36.82 18.03
N ILE A 23 21.62 35.84 17.95
CA ILE A 23 20.63 35.76 16.85
C ILE A 23 19.30 36.44 17.22
N TRP A 24 19.01 36.63 18.51
CA TRP A 24 17.76 37.24 18.97
C TRP A 24 17.74 38.78 18.93
N ARG A 25 18.90 39.45 18.82
CA ARG A 25 19.00 40.94 18.79
C ARG A 25 18.90 41.58 17.41
N VAL A 26 18.96 40.83 16.31
CA VAL A 26 18.90 41.39 14.94
C VAL A 26 17.47 41.58 14.43
N TYR A 27 16.48 40.84 14.96
CA TYR A 27 15.13 40.87 14.41
C TYR A 27 14.20 41.96 14.98
N ARG A 28 14.66 42.76 15.94
CA ARG A 28 13.83 43.78 16.61
C ARG A 28 14.00 45.21 16.05
N SER A 29 14.87 45.42 15.06
CA SER A 29 15.30 46.75 14.62
C SER A 29 14.98 47.10 13.16
N LYS A 30 13.78 46.78 12.66
CA LYS A 30 13.18 47.52 11.52
C LYS A 30 11.66 47.68 11.67
N ARG A 31 11.24 48.50 12.65
CA ARG A 31 9.98 49.27 12.60
C ARG A 31 10.33 50.76 12.66
N LYS A 32 10.08 51.49 11.58
CA LYS A 32 9.85 52.95 11.51
C LYS A 32 8.59 53.10 10.64
N ARG A 33 7.41 53.50 11.17
CA ARG A 33 6.88 54.89 11.36
C ARG A 33 7.19 55.77 10.14
N LEU A 34 6.29 56.54 9.51
CA LEU A 34 4.85 56.94 9.56
C LEU A 34 4.66 57.84 8.29
N PRO A 35 3.47 58.23 7.77
CA PRO A 35 2.67 59.28 8.43
C PRO A 35 1.14 59.13 8.27
N SER A 36 0.46 60.13 8.81
CA SER A 36 -0.90 60.16 9.34
C SER A 36 -1.66 61.36 8.77
N ILE A 37 -2.99 61.20 8.62
CA ILE A 37 -4.08 62.20 8.49
C ILE A 37 -4.26 62.91 7.13
N GLN A 38 -5.45 62.69 6.54
CA GLN A 38 -6.39 63.78 6.22
C GLN A 38 -7.86 63.28 6.26
N LYS A 39 -8.73 64.10 6.86
CA LYS A 39 -10.18 63.93 7.11
C LYS A 39 -11.01 64.64 6.03
N VAL A 40 -12.35 64.45 6.11
CA VAL A 40 -13.49 65.28 5.60
C VAL A 40 -14.11 64.71 4.30
N ALA A 41 -15.41 64.45 4.10
CA ALA A 41 -16.66 64.53 4.91
C ALA A 41 -17.83 63.81 4.17
N ASP A 42 -18.69 63.10 4.94
CA ASP A 42 -20.17 63.14 5.06
C ASP A 42 -21.19 63.17 3.88
N PRO A 43 -22.47 62.76 4.13
CA PRO A 43 -23.23 61.75 3.37
C PRO A 43 -24.46 62.29 2.61
N VAL A 44 -25.15 61.46 1.82
CA VAL A 44 -26.55 61.71 1.42
C VAL A 44 -27.40 60.44 1.47
N GLU A 45 -28.63 60.68 1.93
CA GLU A 45 -29.72 59.84 2.43
C GLU A 45 -30.37 58.83 1.47
N ALA A 46 -31.06 57.87 2.08
CA ALA A 46 -32.14 57.05 1.50
C ALA A 46 -33.42 57.88 1.25
N PRO A 47 -34.39 57.36 0.48
CA PRO A 47 -35.56 56.77 1.17
C PRO A 47 -36.20 55.54 0.48
N CYS A 48 -36.81 54.69 1.31
CA CYS A 48 -37.86 53.69 1.00
C CYS A 48 -39.25 54.37 0.87
N PRO A 49 -40.42 53.68 0.86
CA PRO A 49 -40.89 52.42 0.24
C PRO A 49 -42.25 52.60 -0.51
N VAL A 50 -42.71 51.66 -1.35
CA VAL A 50 -44.17 51.40 -1.55
C VAL A 50 -44.43 49.93 -1.92
N GLU A 51 -45.39 49.33 -1.21
CA GLU A 51 -45.96 47.98 -1.33
C GLU A 51 -46.83 47.77 -2.59
N LYS A 52 -47.00 46.50 -3.03
CA LYS A 52 -48.32 45.82 -3.05
C LYS A 52 -48.28 44.40 -3.64
N ASP A 53 -48.72 43.49 -2.78
CA ASP A 53 -49.67 42.38 -2.96
C ASP A 53 -49.52 41.27 -4.02
N LEU A 54 -49.78 40.08 -3.48
CA LEU A 54 -49.84 38.74 -4.03
C LEU A 54 -51.04 38.53 -4.98
N THR A 55 -50.87 37.65 -5.97
CA THR A 55 -51.81 36.57 -6.31
C THR A 55 -51.15 35.55 -7.23
N ALA A 56 -51.49 34.28 -7.02
CA ALA A 56 -50.94 33.09 -7.67
C ALA A 56 -51.70 32.74 -8.97
N VAL A 57 -50.98 32.27 -10.00
CA VAL A 57 -51.49 31.33 -11.04
C VAL A 57 -50.33 30.47 -11.55
N GLU A 58 -50.57 29.16 -11.63
CA GLU A 58 -49.68 28.08 -12.09
C GLU A 58 -49.34 28.16 -13.59
N HIS A 59 -48.14 27.72 -14.00
CA HIS A 59 -47.90 27.22 -15.37
C HIS A 59 -46.77 26.17 -15.46
N GLN A 60 -47.23 24.93 -15.66
CA GLN A 60 -46.72 23.79 -16.44
C GLN A 60 -45.29 23.79 -17.02
N ASN A 61 -44.55 22.74 -16.64
CA ASN A 61 -43.35 22.22 -17.30
C ASN A 61 -43.71 21.33 -18.51
N ASN A 62 -43.09 21.58 -19.67
CA ASN A 62 -43.17 20.74 -20.86
C ASN A 62 -42.11 19.60 -20.82
N GLN A 63 -42.56 18.37 -21.03
CA GLN A 63 -41.75 17.19 -21.40
C GLN A 63 -41.57 17.10 -22.94
N PRO A 64 -40.52 16.45 -23.45
CA PRO A 64 -40.42 16.05 -24.86
C PRO A 64 -41.10 14.68 -25.14
N PRO A 65 -41.48 14.38 -26.40
CA PRO A 65 -42.61 13.50 -26.72
C PRO A 65 -42.26 12.03 -27.01
N ARG A 66 -43.21 11.15 -26.69
CA ARG A 66 -43.34 9.74 -27.12
C ARG A 66 -43.85 9.64 -28.56
N LEU A 67 -43.35 8.68 -29.35
CA LEU A 67 -44.05 8.18 -30.53
C LEU A 67 -44.05 6.64 -30.60
N LEU A 68 -45.28 6.12 -30.51
CA LEU A 68 -45.87 4.89 -31.07
C LEU A 68 -45.22 3.52 -30.86
N GLU A 69 -45.80 2.78 -29.91
CA GLU A 69 -45.84 1.32 -29.88
C GLU A 69 -46.75 0.81 -31.01
N LYS A 70 -46.19 -0.02 -31.90
CA LYS A 70 -46.95 -0.91 -32.79
C LYS A 70 -47.12 -2.24 -32.07
N GLU A 71 -48.36 -2.66 -31.91
CA GLU A 71 -48.76 -3.99 -31.47
C GLU A 71 -48.05 -5.06 -32.32
N PHE A 72 -47.32 -5.95 -31.67
CA PHE A 72 -46.94 -7.24 -32.23
C PHE A 72 -47.42 -8.34 -31.29
N ASN A 73 -48.21 -9.25 -31.89
CA ASN A 73 -48.92 -10.34 -31.25
C ASN A 73 -48.03 -11.23 -30.38
N ALA A 74 -48.63 -11.71 -29.29
CA ALA A 74 -48.11 -12.71 -28.39
C ALA A 74 -47.68 -13.98 -29.16
N ALA A 75 -46.36 -14.19 -29.25
CA ALA A 75 -45.78 -15.50 -29.48
C ALA A 75 -45.26 -16.02 -28.14
N GLU A 76 -45.76 -17.19 -27.73
CA GLU A 76 -45.41 -17.90 -26.51
C GLU A 76 -43.89 -18.02 -26.36
N ARG A 77 -43.35 -17.46 -25.27
CA ARG A 77 -41.97 -17.76 -24.85
C ARG A 77 -41.95 -19.15 -24.21
N PRO A 78 -41.03 -20.04 -24.62
CA PRO A 78 -40.94 -21.35 -24.02
C PRO A 78 -40.52 -21.23 -22.55
N THR A 79 -41.24 -21.95 -21.71
CA THR A 79 -40.98 -22.13 -20.27
C THR A 79 -39.51 -22.43 -20.04
N THR A 80 -38.78 -21.53 -19.39
CA THR A 80 -37.41 -21.78 -18.92
C THR A 80 -37.48 -22.91 -17.90
N GLN A 81 -37.18 -24.13 -18.34
CA GLN A 81 -36.89 -25.24 -17.43
C GLN A 81 -35.70 -24.81 -16.57
N LEU A 82 -35.93 -24.66 -15.26
CA LEU A 82 -34.88 -24.48 -14.27
C LEU A 82 -33.94 -25.69 -14.36
N LEU A 83 -32.71 -25.44 -14.86
CA LEU A 83 -31.63 -26.42 -14.78
C LEU A 83 -31.39 -26.76 -13.29
N PRO A 84 -31.13 -28.04 -12.95
CA PRO A 84 -30.81 -28.41 -11.58
C PRO A 84 -29.59 -27.61 -11.08
N PRO A 85 -29.54 -27.26 -9.78
CA PRO A 85 -28.43 -26.50 -9.23
C PRO A 85 -27.12 -27.24 -9.49
N ALA A 86 -26.21 -26.61 -10.22
CA ALA A 86 -24.91 -27.20 -10.54
C ALA A 86 -24.11 -27.39 -9.25
N GLN A 87 -23.71 -28.64 -8.99
CA GLN A 87 -22.88 -28.99 -7.84
C GLN A 87 -21.42 -28.66 -8.15
N ILE A 88 -20.72 -28.05 -7.18
CA ILE A 88 -19.28 -27.81 -7.27
C ILE A 88 -18.57 -29.15 -7.04
N PRO A 89 -17.71 -29.63 -7.98
CA PRO A 89 -16.97 -30.88 -7.81
C PRO A 89 -16.03 -30.84 -6.59
N SER A 90 -15.69 -32.02 -6.05
CA SER A 90 -14.62 -32.12 -5.06
C SER A 90 -13.27 -31.72 -5.66
N SER A 91 -12.30 -31.35 -4.81
CA SER A 91 -10.93 -31.05 -5.28
C SER A 91 -10.32 -32.23 -6.05
N GLU A 92 -10.61 -33.47 -5.65
CA GLU A 92 -10.14 -34.67 -6.34
C GLU A 92 -10.75 -34.81 -7.73
N GLN A 93 -12.07 -34.59 -7.87
CA GLN A 93 -12.76 -34.64 -9.15
C GLN A 93 -12.26 -33.54 -10.09
N LEU A 94 -12.09 -32.33 -9.57
CA LEU A 94 -11.62 -31.18 -10.32
C LEU A 94 -10.20 -31.42 -10.87
N LEU A 95 -9.31 -31.97 -10.04
CA LEU A 95 -7.91 -32.26 -10.42
C LEU A 95 -7.75 -33.52 -11.27
N ALA A 96 -8.78 -34.37 -11.39
CA ALA A 96 -8.78 -35.53 -12.27
C ALA A 96 -9.05 -35.17 -13.74
N VAL A 97 -9.54 -33.96 -14.01
CA VAL A 97 -9.80 -33.49 -15.37
C VAL A 97 -8.48 -33.20 -16.08
N ASN A 98 -8.28 -33.84 -17.24
CA ASN A 98 -7.10 -33.63 -18.05
C ASN A 98 -7.13 -32.25 -18.71
N PRO A 99 -5.99 -31.52 -18.74
CA PRO A 99 -5.92 -30.25 -19.43
C PRO A 99 -5.92 -30.41 -20.96
N VAL A 100 -6.40 -29.38 -21.63
CA VAL A 100 -6.42 -29.26 -23.09
C VAL A 100 -5.49 -28.14 -23.51
N THR A 101 -4.58 -28.40 -24.45
CA THR A 101 -3.69 -27.38 -25.01
C THR A 101 -4.33 -26.72 -26.22
N VAL A 102 -4.18 -25.41 -26.34
CA VAL A 102 -4.64 -24.63 -27.49
C VAL A 102 -3.47 -23.84 -28.05
N SER A 103 -3.19 -24.01 -29.34
CA SER A 103 -2.10 -23.37 -30.07
C SER A 103 -2.58 -22.65 -31.34
N SER A 104 -3.87 -22.70 -31.68
CA SER A 104 -4.44 -21.93 -32.77
C SER A 104 -5.79 -21.30 -32.46
N GLU A 105 -6.22 -20.35 -33.30
CA GLU A 105 -7.56 -19.77 -33.21
C GLU A 105 -8.67 -20.81 -33.41
N GLU A 106 -8.51 -21.75 -34.34
CA GLU A 106 -9.50 -22.79 -34.63
C GLU A 106 -9.70 -23.73 -33.44
N GLU A 107 -8.61 -24.14 -32.80
CA GLU A 107 -8.65 -24.96 -31.58
C GLU A 107 -9.37 -24.21 -30.44
N TRP A 108 -9.10 -22.91 -30.29
CA TRP A 108 -9.81 -22.08 -29.33
C TRP A 108 -11.30 -21.98 -29.64
N GLN A 109 -11.68 -21.73 -30.89
CA GLN A 109 -13.08 -21.59 -31.30
C GLN A 109 -13.87 -22.89 -31.10
N GLN A 110 -13.25 -24.06 -31.24
CA GLN A 110 -13.87 -25.35 -30.95
C GLN A 110 -14.14 -25.54 -29.44
N LEU A 111 -13.23 -25.06 -28.59
CA LEU A 111 -13.31 -25.25 -27.14
C LEU A 111 -14.14 -24.17 -26.43
N TRP A 112 -14.17 -22.96 -26.97
CA TRP A 112 -14.79 -21.78 -26.35
C TRP A 112 -16.27 -21.98 -25.97
N PRO A 113 -17.14 -22.60 -26.80
CA PRO A 113 -18.55 -22.83 -26.42
C PRO A 113 -18.71 -23.63 -25.13
N LEU A 114 -17.82 -24.60 -24.88
CA LEU A 114 -17.82 -25.38 -23.65
C LEU A 114 -17.43 -24.51 -22.45
N MET A 115 -16.35 -23.74 -22.56
CA MET A 115 -15.94 -22.80 -21.50
C MET A 115 -17.02 -21.75 -21.21
N GLN A 116 -17.63 -21.20 -22.25
CA GLN A 116 -18.70 -20.20 -22.13
C GLN A 116 -19.91 -20.77 -21.39
N LYS A 117 -20.29 -22.02 -21.69
CA LYS A 117 -21.34 -22.74 -20.97
C LYS A 117 -20.98 -22.89 -19.48
N GLU A 118 -19.73 -23.24 -19.16
CA GLU A 118 -19.30 -23.38 -17.77
C GLU A 118 -19.26 -22.03 -17.02
N LEU A 119 -18.84 -20.96 -17.68
CA LEU A 119 -18.84 -19.60 -17.14
C LEU A 119 -20.25 -19.06 -16.91
N SER A 120 -21.26 -19.53 -17.66
CA SER A 120 -22.66 -19.18 -17.41
C SER A 120 -23.19 -19.77 -16.09
N VAL A 121 -22.56 -20.84 -15.59
CA VAL A 121 -22.90 -21.47 -14.31
C VAL A 121 -22.14 -20.80 -13.17
N PHE A 122 -20.82 -20.73 -13.28
CA PHE A 122 -19.94 -20.04 -12.34
C PHE A 122 -18.98 -19.13 -13.10
N PRO A 123 -19.16 -17.80 -13.04
CA PRO A 123 -18.37 -16.86 -13.82
C PRO A 123 -17.02 -16.58 -13.14
N VAL A 124 -16.19 -17.60 -13.03
CA VAL A 124 -14.87 -17.56 -12.42
C VAL A 124 -13.90 -18.48 -13.17
N LEU A 125 -12.66 -18.00 -13.35
CA LEU A 125 -11.54 -18.72 -13.92
C LEU A 125 -10.38 -18.77 -12.94
N GLY A 126 -9.81 -19.94 -12.71
CA GLY A 126 -8.49 -20.11 -12.10
C GLY A 126 -7.44 -19.74 -13.13
N LEU A 127 -6.49 -18.89 -12.76
CA LEU A 127 -5.53 -18.33 -13.69
C LEU A 127 -4.10 -18.43 -13.16
N ASP A 128 -3.20 -18.85 -14.04
CA ASP A 128 -1.75 -18.81 -13.84
C ASP A 128 -1.04 -18.61 -15.18
N CYS A 129 0.27 -18.34 -15.14
CA CYS A 129 1.12 -18.10 -16.32
C CYS A 129 2.50 -18.76 -16.16
N GLU A 130 3.06 -19.29 -17.25
CA GLU A 130 4.42 -19.84 -17.27
C GLU A 130 5.30 -19.22 -18.37
N TRP A 131 6.62 -19.18 -18.12
CA TRP A 131 7.61 -18.61 -19.05
C TRP A 131 9.00 -19.20 -18.85
N VAL A 132 9.80 -19.24 -19.92
CA VAL A 132 11.18 -19.74 -19.86
C VAL A 132 12.08 -18.80 -19.07
N LYS A 133 12.83 -19.33 -18.09
CA LYS A 133 13.87 -18.55 -17.40
C LYS A 133 15.17 -18.68 -18.17
N ILE A 134 15.52 -17.67 -18.97
CA ILE A 134 16.79 -17.67 -19.70
C ILE A 134 17.93 -17.52 -18.68
N LYS A 135 18.68 -18.60 -18.44
CA LYS A 135 19.93 -18.54 -17.68
C LYS A 135 20.97 -17.79 -18.53
N GLY A 136 21.48 -16.66 -18.03
CA GLY A 136 22.70 -16.04 -18.56
C GLY A 136 22.57 -14.98 -19.67
N VAL A 137 21.38 -14.60 -20.12
CA VAL A 137 21.24 -13.57 -21.18
C VAL A 137 20.94 -12.20 -20.57
N SER A 138 22.01 -11.51 -20.20
CA SER A 138 22.08 -10.03 -20.13
C SER A 138 22.29 -9.42 -21.53
N VAL A 139 21.75 -10.04 -22.57
CA VAL A 139 21.79 -9.49 -23.94
C VAL A 139 20.42 -8.87 -24.20
N LYS A 140 20.33 -7.56 -24.00
CA LYS A 140 19.16 -6.68 -24.23
C LYS A 140 17.98 -6.73 -23.25
N GLY A 141 18.17 -7.04 -21.96
CA GLY A 141 17.25 -6.58 -20.89
C GLY A 141 15.76 -6.91 -21.02
N ARG A 142 15.34 -7.81 -21.92
CA ARG A 142 13.95 -8.20 -22.12
C ARG A 142 13.65 -9.35 -21.17
N ALA A 143 12.73 -9.13 -20.24
CA ALA A 143 12.15 -10.22 -19.47
C ALA A 143 11.57 -11.26 -20.45
N SER A 144 11.74 -12.54 -20.17
CA SER A 144 11.07 -13.59 -20.93
C SER A 144 9.56 -13.32 -20.93
N ALA A 145 8.99 -13.21 -22.12
CA ALA A 145 7.56 -13.00 -22.28
C ALA A 145 6.80 -14.28 -21.90
N VAL A 146 5.55 -14.14 -21.47
CA VAL A 146 4.71 -15.28 -21.06
C VAL A 146 4.63 -16.30 -22.21
N SER A 147 4.88 -17.58 -21.94
CA SER A 147 4.87 -18.65 -22.94
C SER A 147 3.54 -19.41 -22.93
N LEU A 148 2.94 -19.57 -21.74
CA LEU A 148 1.71 -20.32 -21.51
C LEU A 148 0.78 -19.53 -20.58
N LEU A 149 -0.52 -19.51 -20.91
CA LEU A 149 -1.60 -19.01 -20.04
C LEU A 149 -2.51 -20.19 -19.69
N GLN A 150 -2.80 -20.36 -18.40
CA GLN A 150 -3.66 -21.41 -17.89
C GLN A 150 -4.98 -20.83 -17.43
N MET A 151 -6.10 -21.43 -17.86
CA MET A 151 -7.44 -21.03 -17.45
C MET A 151 -8.26 -22.25 -17.06
N ALA A 152 -8.63 -22.37 -15.79
CA ALA A 152 -9.46 -23.45 -15.27
C ALA A 152 -10.87 -22.97 -14.94
N THR A 153 -11.90 -23.71 -15.31
CA THR A 153 -13.29 -23.45 -14.94
C THR A 153 -13.69 -24.23 -13.68
N TYR A 154 -14.92 -24.05 -13.20
CA TYR A 154 -15.42 -24.70 -12.00
C TYR A 154 -15.48 -26.24 -12.08
N SER A 155 -15.57 -26.80 -13.29
CA SER A 155 -15.66 -28.26 -13.51
C SER A 155 -14.31 -28.96 -13.43
N GLY A 156 -13.21 -28.20 -13.50
CA GLY A 156 -11.85 -28.71 -13.63
C GLY A 156 -11.31 -28.68 -15.06
N LEU A 157 -12.13 -28.36 -16.08
CA LEU A 157 -11.61 -28.10 -17.42
C LEU A 157 -10.54 -27.02 -17.36
N CYS A 158 -9.32 -27.36 -17.74
CA CYS A 158 -8.19 -26.44 -17.77
C CYS A 158 -7.64 -26.32 -19.19
N VAL A 159 -7.63 -25.09 -19.69
CA VAL A 159 -7.13 -24.75 -21.03
C VAL A 159 -5.76 -24.12 -20.90
N LEU A 160 -4.79 -24.72 -21.60
CA LEU A 160 -3.40 -24.28 -21.66
C LEU A 160 -3.17 -23.57 -23.00
N VAL A 161 -3.28 -22.25 -23.00
CA VAL A 161 -3.16 -21.43 -24.21
C VAL A 161 -1.68 -21.13 -24.47
N ARG A 162 -1.15 -21.62 -25.58
CA ARG A 162 0.23 -21.40 -26.03
C ARG A 162 0.37 -20.02 -26.66
N LEU A 163 0.61 -19.00 -25.83
CA LEU A 163 0.67 -17.60 -26.26
C LEU A 163 1.77 -17.31 -27.29
N LEU A 164 2.81 -18.15 -27.35
CA LEU A 164 3.83 -18.06 -28.40
C LEU A 164 3.26 -18.16 -29.81
N ALA A 165 2.26 -19.02 -30.02
CA ALA A 165 1.69 -19.25 -31.34
C ALA A 165 0.97 -18.02 -31.90
N PHE A 166 0.59 -17.08 -31.03
CA PHE A 166 -0.06 -15.80 -31.37
C PHE A 166 0.94 -14.63 -31.40
N ARG A 167 2.21 -14.86 -31.06
CA ARG A 167 3.26 -13.82 -31.05
C ARG A 167 3.61 -13.42 -32.48
N SER A 168 3.96 -12.14 -32.68
CA SER A 168 4.48 -11.60 -33.96
C SER A 168 3.53 -11.73 -35.16
N ALA A 169 2.21 -11.73 -34.93
CA ALA A 169 1.18 -11.75 -35.98
C ALA A 169 1.17 -13.00 -36.88
N GLN A 170 1.69 -14.14 -36.40
CA GLN A 170 1.52 -15.42 -37.12
C GLN A 170 0.05 -15.82 -37.24
N GLN A 171 -0.75 -15.47 -36.23
CA GLN A 171 -2.21 -15.57 -36.21
C GLN A 171 -2.75 -14.54 -35.20
N PRO A 172 -3.99 -14.06 -35.37
CA PRO A 172 -4.62 -13.15 -34.43
C PRO A 172 -5.00 -13.85 -33.13
N PHE A 173 -5.05 -13.10 -32.03
CA PHE A 173 -5.67 -13.60 -30.81
C PHE A 173 -7.18 -13.78 -31.04
N PRO A 174 -7.78 -14.90 -30.60
CA PRO A 174 -9.22 -15.09 -30.71
C PRO A 174 -9.97 -13.98 -29.96
N LEU A 175 -11.00 -13.40 -30.60
CA LEU A 175 -11.78 -12.30 -30.01
C LEU A 175 -12.37 -12.68 -28.66
N SER A 176 -12.91 -13.89 -28.53
CA SER A 176 -13.52 -14.37 -27.29
C SER A 176 -12.51 -14.58 -26.16
N LEU A 177 -11.24 -14.90 -26.46
CA LEU A 177 -10.17 -14.93 -25.48
C LEU A 177 -9.89 -13.52 -24.93
N MET A 178 -9.76 -12.54 -25.82
CA MET A 178 -9.54 -11.15 -25.40
C MET A 178 -10.72 -10.61 -24.59
N GLU A 179 -11.94 -10.97 -24.99
CA GLU A 179 -13.17 -10.58 -24.29
C GLU A 179 -13.27 -11.17 -22.90
N VAL A 180 -13.03 -12.47 -22.72
CA VAL A 180 -13.14 -13.08 -21.39
C VAL A 180 -12.09 -12.56 -20.41
N LEU A 181 -10.88 -12.26 -20.87
CA LEU A 181 -9.82 -11.71 -20.02
C LEU A 181 -10.16 -10.30 -19.51
N ARG A 182 -10.85 -9.48 -20.32
CA ARG A 182 -11.31 -8.13 -19.94
C ARG A 182 -12.74 -8.06 -19.38
N ASP A 183 -13.48 -9.16 -19.36
CA ASP A 183 -14.88 -9.15 -18.92
C ASP A 183 -14.97 -8.83 -17.42
N PRO A 184 -15.64 -7.73 -17.02
CA PRO A 184 -15.82 -7.38 -15.62
C PRO A 184 -16.80 -8.30 -14.87
N HIS A 185 -17.47 -9.22 -15.57
CA HIS A 185 -18.40 -10.19 -15.00
C HIS A 185 -17.79 -11.56 -14.78
N VAL A 186 -16.50 -11.77 -15.12
CA VAL A 186 -15.79 -13.03 -14.89
C VAL A 186 -14.60 -12.77 -13.97
N LEU A 187 -14.59 -13.40 -12.80
CA LEU A 187 -13.48 -13.29 -11.84
C LEU A 187 -12.29 -14.15 -12.28
N LYS A 188 -11.06 -13.65 -12.11
CA LYS A 188 -9.82 -14.39 -12.39
C LYS A 188 -9.06 -14.62 -11.09
N VAL A 189 -9.05 -15.85 -10.60
CA VAL A 189 -8.57 -16.18 -9.25
C VAL A 189 -7.24 -16.90 -9.31
N GLY A 190 -6.33 -16.58 -8.40
CA GLY A 190 -5.02 -17.21 -8.32
C GLY A 190 -4.16 -16.61 -7.22
N VAL A 191 -2.93 -17.11 -7.05
CA VAL A 191 -1.94 -16.50 -6.16
C VAL A 191 -0.94 -15.74 -7.02
N GLY A 192 -0.99 -14.41 -7.00
CA GLY A 192 -0.13 -13.59 -7.86
C GLY A 192 -0.73 -13.22 -9.22
N CYS A 193 -1.98 -13.62 -9.50
CA CYS A 193 -2.66 -13.42 -10.78
C CYS A 193 -2.73 -11.95 -11.26
N TYR A 194 -2.67 -10.97 -10.35
CA TYR A 194 -2.56 -9.55 -10.71
C TYR A 194 -1.23 -9.23 -11.42
N GLU A 195 -0.11 -9.81 -10.96
CA GLU A 195 1.20 -9.65 -11.60
C GLU A 195 1.26 -10.38 -12.95
N ASP A 196 0.59 -11.52 -13.06
CA ASP A 196 0.45 -12.26 -14.33
C ASP A 196 -0.34 -11.44 -15.35
N GLY A 197 -1.45 -10.81 -14.92
CA GLY A 197 -2.20 -9.86 -15.74
C GLY A 197 -1.32 -8.73 -16.28
N LYS A 198 -0.49 -8.11 -15.43
CA LYS A 198 0.45 -7.06 -15.87
C LYS A 198 1.46 -7.56 -16.90
N ARG A 199 1.92 -8.81 -16.78
CA ARG A 199 2.81 -9.42 -17.77
C ARG A 199 2.10 -9.69 -19.10
N LEU A 200 0.88 -10.24 -19.07
CA LEU A 200 0.06 -10.47 -20.26
C LEU A 200 -0.18 -9.16 -21.03
N THR A 201 -0.51 -8.07 -20.32
CA THR A 201 -0.69 -6.76 -20.94
C THR A 201 0.61 -6.22 -21.54
N ARG A 202 1.72 -6.35 -20.82
CA ARG A 202 3.04 -5.90 -21.31
C ARG A 202 3.51 -6.69 -22.54
N ASP A 203 3.35 -8.02 -22.52
CA ASP A 203 3.94 -8.92 -23.51
C ASP A 203 3.08 -9.05 -24.77
N TYR A 204 1.76 -8.95 -24.62
CA TYR A 204 0.79 -9.25 -25.68
C TYR A 204 -0.28 -8.19 -25.86
N GLY A 205 -0.31 -7.14 -25.04
CA GLY A 205 -1.38 -6.15 -25.08
C GLY A 205 -2.72 -6.70 -24.59
N LEU A 206 -2.73 -7.84 -23.89
CA LEU A 206 -3.93 -8.48 -23.35
C LEU A 206 -4.25 -7.92 -21.96
N PRO A 207 -5.30 -7.09 -21.79
CA PRO A 207 -5.69 -6.57 -20.49
C PRO A 207 -6.39 -7.67 -19.68
N LEU A 208 -5.99 -7.85 -18.43
CA LEU A 208 -6.64 -8.75 -17.49
C LEU A 208 -7.38 -7.94 -16.43
N LEU A 209 -8.70 -8.09 -16.35
CA LEU A 209 -9.55 -7.41 -15.37
C LEU A 209 -10.21 -8.42 -14.44
N CYS A 210 -10.64 -7.92 -13.28
CA CYS A 210 -11.35 -8.68 -12.24
C CYS A 210 -10.54 -9.82 -11.62
N THR A 211 -9.25 -9.58 -11.40
CA THR A 211 -8.37 -10.50 -10.68
C THR A 211 -8.66 -10.53 -9.18
N VAL A 212 -8.60 -11.70 -8.54
CA VAL A 212 -8.78 -11.87 -7.10
C VAL A 212 -7.68 -12.75 -6.54
N ASP A 213 -6.79 -12.15 -5.74
CA ASP A 213 -5.69 -12.89 -5.13
C ASP A 213 -6.19 -13.72 -3.94
N LEU A 214 -6.04 -15.05 -4.05
CA LEU A 214 -6.54 -16.03 -3.07
C LEU A 214 -5.96 -15.81 -1.67
N ARG A 215 -4.78 -15.20 -1.56
CA ARG A 215 -4.15 -14.91 -0.28
C ARG A 215 -4.98 -13.93 0.53
N TYR A 216 -5.67 -12.98 -0.11
CA TYR A 216 -6.57 -12.08 0.59
C TYR A 216 -7.83 -12.79 1.11
N LEU A 217 -8.37 -13.75 0.35
CA LEU A 217 -9.50 -14.56 0.79
C LEU A 217 -9.11 -15.46 1.97
N ALA A 218 -7.94 -16.11 1.89
CA ALA A 218 -7.38 -16.89 2.99
C ALA A 218 -7.19 -16.04 4.26
N LEU A 219 -6.67 -14.81 4.13
CA LEU A 219 -6.52 -13.88 5.24
C LEU A 219 -7.84 -13.32 5.78
N ARG A 220 -8.89 -13.26 4.95
CA ARG A 220 -10.22 -12.78 5.34
C ARG A 220 -10.96 -13.81 6.20
N GLN A 221 -10.72 -15.11 5.99
CA GLN A 221 -11.29 -16.16 6.82
C GLN A 221 -10.51 -16.34 8.14
N ARG A 222 -11.14 -16.02 9.28
CA ARG A 222 -10.50 -16.02 10.61
C ARG A 222 -10.26 -17.41 11.22
N GLN A 223 -10.90 -18.45 10.68
CA GLN A 223 -10.89 -19.81 11.25
C GLN A 223 -10.04 -20.79 10.44
N THR A 224 -9.39 -20.32 9.38
CA THR A 224 -8.71 -21.17 8.40
C THR A 224 -7.26 -21.40 8.84
N PRO A 225 -6.87 -22.63 9.21
CA PRO A 225 -5.55 -22.92 9.76
C PRO A 225 -4.48 -22.90 8.67
N VAL A 226 -3.99 -21.70 8.32
CA VAL A 226 -2.86 -21.57 7.40
C VAL A 226 -1.56 -21.57 8.20
N ASN A 227 -0.88 -22.71 8.21
CA ASN A 227 0.32 -22.96 9.01
C ASN A 227 1.60 -22.82 8.17
N ASN A 228 1.51 -23.10 6.87
CA ASN A 228 2.66 -23.25 5.98
C ASN A 228 2.93 -22.03 5.09
N GLY A 229 2.19 -20.94 5.28
CA GLY A 229 2.32 -19.68 4.54
C GLY A 229 1.22 -19.48 3.50
N LEU A 230 1.31 -18.39 2.73
CA LEU A 230 0.28 -17.98 1.76
C LEU A 230 0.66 -18.28 0.30
N SER A 231 1.58 -19.22 0.07
CA SER A 231 1.85 -19.67 -1.30
C SER A 231 0.71 -20.57 -1.80
N LEU A 232 0.53 -20.70 -3.12
CA LEU A 232 -0.49 -21.61 -3.66
C LEU A 232 -0.29 -23.04 -3.15
N LYS A 233 0.97 -23.51 -3.10
CA LYS A 233 1.34 -24.81 -2.53
C LYS A 233 0.92 -24.94 -1.07
N SER A 234 1.26 -23.95 -0.24
CA SER A 234 0.94 -23.95 1.18
C SER A 234 -0.57 -23.95 1.42
N LEU A 235 -1.32 -23.14 0.67
CA LEU A 235 -2.77 -23.06 0.78
C LEU A 235 -3.45 -24.36 0.31
N ALA A 236 -2.96 -24.96 -0.78
CA ALA A 236 -3.46 -26.24 -1.27
C ALA A 236 -3.27 -27.36 -0.25
N GLU A 237 -2.10 -27.43 0.37
CA GLU A 237 -1.77 -28.42 1.40
C GLU A 237 -2.61 -28.19 2.66
N ASP A 238 -2.65 -26.95 3.17
CA ASP A 238 -3.33 -26.63 4.43
C ASP A 238 -4.87 -26.77 4.32
N LEU A 239 -5.47 -26.45 3.17
CA LEU A 239 -6.93 -26.28 3.04
C LEU A 239 -7.62 -27.37 2.23
N LEU A 240 -6.92 -27.96 1.27
CA LEU A 240 -7.47 -28.99 0.38
C LEU A 240 -6.79 -30.33 0.57
N ASN A 241 -5.74 -30.42 1.40
CA ASN A 241 -4.88 -31.60 1.52
C ASN A 241 -4.27 -32.05 0.18
N VAL A 242 -3.96 -31.08 -0.70
CA VAL A 242 -3.40 -31.32 -2.04
C VAL A 242 -1.94 -30.89 -2.06
N SER A 243 -1.03 -31.82 -2.39
CA SER A 243 0.39 -31.53 -2.57
C SER A 243 0.69 -31.11 -4.01
N LEU A 244 1.22 -29.89 -4.17
CA LEU A 244 1.73 -29.40 -5.45
C LEU A 244 3.24 -29.66 -5.58
N ASP A 245 3.63 -30.31 -6.68
CA ASP A 245 5.04 -30.40 -7.07
C ASP A 245 5.51 -29.00 -7.48
N LYS A 246 6.58 -28.52 -6.84
CA LYS A 246 7.22 -27.23 -7.13
C LYS A 246 8.71 -27.41 -7.41
N SER A 247 9.09 -28.58 -7.93
CA SER A 247 10.46 -28.89 -8.35
C SER A 247 10.99 -27.82 -9.30
N LEU A 248 12.28 -27.50 -9.14
CA LEU A 248 12.95 -26.55 -10.02
C LEU A 248 13.00 -27.05 -11.47
N GLU A 249 13.00 -28.37 -11.67
CA GLU A 249 12.98 -29.01 -12.98
C GLU A 249 11.72 -28.65 -13.76
N LEU A 250 10.53 -28.74 -13.15
CA LEU A 250 9.28 -28.37 -13.81
C LEU A 250 9.10 -26.84 -13.88
N ARG A 251 9.28 -26.15 -12.75
CA ARG A 251 9.06 -24.69 -12.65
C ARG A 251 10.03 -23.85 -13.49
N CYS A 252 11.16 -24.42 -13.89
CA CYS A 252 12.13 -23.78 -14.78
C CYS A 252 12.36 -24.61 -16.05
N SER A 253 11.40 -25.46 -16.41
CA SER A 253 11.44 -26.25 -17.65
C SER A 253 11.31 -25.34 -18.88
N ASP A 254 11.51 -25.94 -20.05
CA ASP A 254 11.28 -25.25 -21.31
C ASP A 254 9.78 -25.16 -21.62
N TRP A 255 9.16 -24.05 -21.21
CA TRP A 255 7.76 -23.73 -21.49
C TRP A 255 7.53 -23.26 -22.94
N GLU A 256 8.60 -23.05 -23.71
CA GLU A 256 8.53 -22.69 -25.13
C GLU A 256 8.71 -23.91 -26.06
N ALA A 257 8.99 -25.10 -25.50
CA ALA A 257 9.18 -26.35 -26.25
C ALA A 257 8.03 -26.64 -27.23
N ASP A 258 8.34 -27.12 -28.44
CA ASP A 258 7.33 -27.40 -29.48
C ASP A 258 6.18 -28.28 -29.00
N GLN A 259 6.46 -29.21 -28.10
CA GLN A 259 5.46 -30.05 -27.43
C GLN A 259 5.70 -30.03 -25.92
N LEU A 260 4.65 -29.71 -25.15
CA LEU A 260 4.71 -29.79 -23.70
C LEU A 260 4.60 -31.26 -23.27
N THR A 261 5.46 -31.66 -22.34
CA THR A 261 5.36 -33.00 -21.74
C THR A 261 4.11 -33.12 -20.88
N LEU A 262 3.60 -34.35 -20.69
CA LEU A 262 2.46 -34.60 -19.80
C LEU A 262 2.70 -34.06 -18.38
N LYS A 263 3.95 -34.11 -17.88
CA LYS A 263 4.32 -33.56 -16.58
C LYS A 263 4.20 -32.04 -16.54
N GLN A 264 4.65 -31.33 -17.59
CA GLN A 264 4.50 -29.88 -17.71
C GLN A 264 3.02 -29.48 -17.79
N MET A 265 2.24 -30.17 -18.63
CA MET A 265 0.80 -29.92 -18.76
C MET A 265 0.08 -30.13 -17.42
N THR A 266 0.38 -31.23 -16.73
CA THR A 266 -0.20 -31.54 -15.41
C THR A 266 0.19 -30.50 -14.36
N TYR A 267 1.47 -30.11 -14.33
CA TYR A 267 1.96 -29.07 -13.41
C TYR A 267 1.21 -27.74 -13.65
N ALA A 268 1.16 -27.28 -14.90
CA ALA A 268 0.56 -26.00 -15.27
C ALA A 268 -0.95 -25.99 -14.99
N ALA A 269 -1.64 -27.08 -15.33
CA ALA A 269 -3.07 -27.21 -15.11
C ALA A 269 -3.44 -27.21 -13.63
N ARG A 270 -2.65 -27.92 -12.80
CA ARG A 270 -2.89 -28.01 -11.36
C ARG A 270 -2.87 -26.65 -10.67
N ASP A 271 -2.02 -25.72 -11.09
CA ASP A 271 -1.96 -24.39 -10.48
C ASP A 271 -3.26 -23.58 -10.70
N ALA A 272 -3.83 -23.66 -11.92
CA ALA A 272 -5.12 -23.04 -12.21
C ALA A 272 -6.31 -23.78 -11.56
N GLN A 273 -6.32 -25.12 -11.64
CA GLN A 273 -7.37 -25.96 -11.06
C GLN A 273 -7.45 -25.84 -9.53
N VAL A 274 -6.30 -25.90 -8.84
CA VAL A 274 -6.23 -25.69 -7.39
C VAL A 274 -6.68 -24.27 -7.02
N SER A 275 -6.40 -23.28 -7.85
CA SER A 275 -6.86 -21.90 -7.61
C SER A 275 -8.40 -21.82 -7.57
N ILE A 276 -9.10 -22.53 -8.47
CA ILE A 276 -10.57 -22.66 -8.42
C ILE A 276 -11.02 -23.39 -7.16
N ALA A 277 -10.43 -24.54 -6.84
CA ALA A 277 -10.83 -25.33 -5.67
C ALA A 277 -10.64 -24.53 -4.36
N LEU A 278 -9.53 -23.80 -4.24
CA LEU A 278 -9.26 -22.91 -3.12
C LEU A 278 -10.27 -21.76 -3.07
N PHE A 279 -10.62 -21.17 -4.21
CA PHE A 279 -11.60 -20.09 -4.28
C PHE A 279 -12.94 -20.53 -3.67
N PHE A 280 -13.51 -21.64 -4.14
CA PHE A 280 -14.79 -22.14 -3.62
C PHE A 280 -14.70 -22.52 -2.13
N HIS A 281 -13.62 -23.19 -1.72
CA HIS A 281 -13.38 -23.53 -0.32
C HIS A 281 -13.35 -22.27 0.57
N LEU A 282 -12.60 -21.24 0.16
CA LEU A 282 -12.46 -19.96 0.88
C LEU A 282 -13.71 -19.08 0.83
N LEU A 283 -14.67 -19.40 -0.03
CA LEU A 283 -15.98 -18.77 -0.02
C LEU A 283 -17.03 -19.55 0.78
N GLY A 284 -16.67 -20.73 1.30
CA GLY A 284 -17.58 -21.63 2.00
C GLY A 284 -18.58 -22.32 1.08
N LEU A 285 -18.32 -22.34 -0.23
CA LEU A 285 -19.15 -22.99 -1.24
C LEU A 285 -18.65 -24.43 -1.36
N ARG A 286 -19.26 -25.38 -0.64
CA ARG A 286 -18.88 -26.80 -0.61
C ARG A 286 -19.91 -27.67 -1.33
N ALA A 287 -19.46 -28.82 -1.84
CA ALA A 287 -20.28 -29.83 -2.51
C ALA A 287 -21.41 -30.42 -1.63
N GLU A 288 -21.28 -30.36 -0.29
CA GLU A 288 -22.14 -31.08 0.67
C GLU A 288 -23.22 -30.20 1.35
N ALA A 289 -23.39 -28.94 0.96
CA ALA A 289 -24.45 -28.10 1.53
C ALA A 289 -25.82 -28.56 1.00
N GLY A 290 -26.74 -28.90 1.91
CA GLY A 290 -28.09 -29.38 1.60
C GLY A 290 -28.95 -28.39 0.77
N PRO A 291 -30.20 -28.77 0.43
CA PRO A 291 -31.00 -28.16 -0.64
C PRO A 291 -31.37 -26.66 -0.48
N GLU A 292 -30.99 -26.01 0.61
CA GLU A 292 -31.47 -24.67 0.97
C GLU A 292 -30.57 -23.50 0.50
N SER A 293 -29.45 -23.74 -0.20
CA SER A 293 -28.61 -22.64 -0.73
C SER A 293 -28.38 -22.69 -2.25
N SER A 294 -29.47 -22.68 -3.02
CA SER A 294 -29.42 -22.69 -4.49
C SER A 294 -29.30 -21.30 -5.14
N SER A 295 -28.36 -20.46 -4.70
CA SER A 295 -28.09 -19.17 -5.40
C SER A 295 -26.61 -18.73 -5.51
N GLY A 296 -25.67 -19.50 -4.97
CA GLY A 296 -24.26 -19.13 -4.78
C GLY A 296 -23.41 -18.82 -6.02
N GLY A 297 -23.92 -19.06 -7.22
CA GLY A 297 -23.15 -19.01 -8.48
C GLY A 297 -23.23 -17.71 -9.26
N SER A 298 -24.11 -16.77 -8.89
CA SER A 298 -24.23 -15.52 -9.66
C SER A 298 -22.99 -14.63 -9.51
N HIS A 299 -22.63 -13.91 -10.57
CA HIS A 299 -21.51 -12.96 -10.53
C HIS A 299 -21.63 -11.96 -9.37
N SER A 300 -22.83 -11.43 -9.11
CA SER A 300 -23.01 -10.43 -8.05
C SER A 300 -22.73 -10.99 -6.65
N GLU A 301 -23.05 -12.26 -6.41
CA GLU A 301 -22.78 -12.92 -5.13
C GLU A 301 -21.28 -13.19 -4.95
N LEU A 302 -20.63 -13.73 -5.98
CA LEU A 302 -19.17 -13.94 -5.96
C LEU A 302 -18.43 -12.61 -5.78
N ALA A 303 -18.81 -11.57 -6.53
CA ALA A 303 -18.25 -10.23 -6.43
C ALA A 303 -18.46 -9.61 -5.04
N ALA A 304 -19.64 -9.81 -4.42
CA ALA A 304 -19.91 -9.35 -3.06
C ALA A 304 -18.98 -10.01 -2.03
N ARG A 305 -18.74 -11.33 -2.15
CA ARG A 305 -17.79 -12.04 -1.28
C ARG A 305 -16.34 -11.59 -1.49
N CYS A 306 -16.02 -11.17 -2.70
CA CYS A 306 -14.72 -10.61 -3.10
C CYS A 306 -14.62 -9.09 -2.95
N GLN A 307 -15.61 -8.41 -2.35
CA GLN A 307 -15.65 -6.95 -2.30
C GLN A 307 -14.37 -6.36 -1.69
N GLY A 308 -13.76 -5.42 -2.42
CA GLY A 308 -12.51 -4.74 -2.04
C GLY A 308 -11.23 -5.57 -2.23
N LEU A 309 -11.32 -6.74 -2.89
CA LEU A 309 -10.18 -7.61 -3.22
C LEU A 309 -9.92 -7.73 -4.73
N VAL A 310 -10.86 -7.24 -5.54
CA VAL A 310 -10.81 -7.28 -7.00
C VAL A 310 -9.78 -6.28 -7.52
N ASP A 311 -8.87 -6.73 -8.39
CA ASP A 311 -7.77 -5.97 -8.99
C ASP A 311 -6.85 -5.27 -7.98
N VAL A 312 -6.68 -5.90 -6.82
CA VAL A 312 -5.79 -5.42 -5.76
C VAL A 312 -4.46 -6.16 -5.81
N PRO A 313 -3.32 -5.48 -6.06
CA PRO A 313 -2.01 -6.12 -5.98
C PRO A 313 -1.74 -6.56 -4.54
N PHE A 314 -1.34 -7.82 -4.38
CA PHE A 314 -1.01 -8.35 -3.07
C PHE A 314 0.27 -7.72 -2.52
N ARG A 315 0.16 -6.98 -1.41
CA ARG A 315 1.31 -6.44 -0.66
C ARG A 315 1.48 -7.22 0.64
N GLY A 316 2.43 -8.16 0.67
CA GLY A 316 2.81 -8.84 1.91
C GLY A 316 3.31 -7.87 2.97
N ARG A 317 3.12 -8.18 4.26
CA ARG A 317 3.77 -7.42 5.34
C ARG A 317 5.28 -7.74 5.30
N GLY A 318 6.06 -6.83 4.71
CA GLY A 318 7.52 -6.83 4.79
C GLY A 318 8.27 -7.30 3.55
N ASP A 319 7.92 -6.80 2.36
CA ASP A 319 8.78 -6.88 1.18
C ASP A 319 9.05 -5.48 0.63
N GLY A 320 10.05 -4.83 1.23
CA GLY A 320 10.90 -3.92 0.49
C GLY A 320 12.06 -4.76 -0.04
N GLU A 321 12.04 -5.01 -1.35
CA GLU A 321 13.12 -5.60 -2.15
C GLU A 321 13.74 -6.90 -1.65
N ASP A 322 13.34 -8.03 -2.26
CA ASP A 322 14.33 -9.02 -2.71
C ASP A 322 13.81 -9.83 -3.91
N ARG A 323 14.36 -9.50 -5.09
CA ARG A 323 14.52 -10.46 -6.18
C ARG A 323 15.92 -11.05 -6.03
N ALA A 324 16.04 -12.19 -5.38
CA ALA A 324 17.14 -13.12 -5.61
C ALA A 324 16.73 -14.54 -5.20
N SER A 325 17.09 -15.47 -6.07
CA SER A 325 16.77 -16.88 -6.03
C SER A 325 17.30 -17.61 -4.81
N ASP A 326 16.53 -18.62 -4.44
CA ASP A 326 16.91 -19.78 -3.64
C ASP A 326 18.27 -20.35 -4.09
N GLY A 327 19.12 -20.64 -3.11
CA GLY A 327 20.49 -21.08 -3.26
C GLY A 327 21.00 -21.65 -1.94
N GLU A 328 20.57 -22.89 -1.67
CA GLU A 328 21.33 -23.97 -1.03
C GLU A 328 22.08 -23.70 0.29
N ARG A 329 21.62 -24.41 1.32
CA ARG A 329 22.30 -24.61 2.61
C ARG A 329 23.75 -25.09 2.41
N ARG A 330 24.74 -24.22 2.61
CA ARG A 330 26.10 -24.63 2.96
C ARG A 330 26.35 -24.47 4.46
N ARG A 331 26.54 -25.61 5.13
CA ARG A 331 27.08 -25.75 6.48
C ARG A 331 28.29 -24.84 6.67
N ARG A 332 28.25 -23.90 7.62
CA ARG A 332 29.47 -23.26 8.15
C ARG A 332 29.94 -24.01 9.38
N THR A 333 31.07 -24.68 9.19
CA THR A 333 31.92 -25.28 10.20
C THR A 333 32.41 -24.23 11.20
N ARG A 334 32.47 -24.67 12.46
CA ARG A 334 32.87 -23.95 13.67
C ARG A 334 34.37 -23.61 13.61
N LYS A 335 34.74 -22.36 13.85
CA LYS A 335 36.07 -21.97 14.39
C LYS A 335 35.89 -20.96 15.52
N THR A 336 36.62 -21.21 16.60
CA THR A 336 36.69 -20.50 17.90
C THR A 336 38.02 -19.71 18.00
N PRO A 337 38.25 -18.87 19.04
CA PRO A 337 38.69 -17.47 18.89
C PRO A 337 40.04 -17.14 19.56
N THR A 338 40.57 -15.95 19.30
CA THR A 338 41.61 -15.20 20.08
C THR A 338 41.80 -13.83 19.40
N PHE A 339 41.99 -12.64 20.02
CA PHE A 339 42.28 -12.22 21.39
C PHE A 339 41.97 -10.69 21.54
N GLU A 340 41.31 -10.34 22.66
CA GLU A 340 41.27 -9.13 23.54
C GLU A 340 41.40 -7.65 23.05
N SER A 341 40.28 -6.90 23.23
CA SER A 341 39.99 -5.66 24.05
C SER A 341 41.11 -4.76 24.62
N PRO A 342 40.89 -3.43 24.93
CA PRO A 342 39.84 -2.90 25.83
C PRO A 342 39.11 -1.58 25.40
N GLU A 343 37.78 -1.52 25.51
CA GLU A 343 36.91 -0.87 26.54
C GLU A 343 36.72 0.66 26.48
N SER A 344 35.48 1.07 26.15
CA SER A 344 34.70 2.13 26.83
C SER A 344 33.21 1.96 26.48
N GLY A 345 32.33 2.15 27.46
CA GLY A 345 31.06 1.46 27.59
C GLY A 345 29.84 2.07 26.90
N ASP A 346 28.93 1.18 26.48
CA ASP A 346 27.50 1.44 26.43
C ASP A 346 26.71 0.11 26.52
N GLN A 347 25.58 0.15 27.21
CA GLN A 347 24.82 -1.01 27.70
C GLN A 347 24.37 -1.95 26.57
N GLN A 348 24.74 -3.23 26.68
CA GLN A 348 24.28 -4.32 25.81
C GLN A 348 22.76 -4.54 25.96
N VAL A 349 22.01 -4.24 24.91
CA VAL A 349 20.66 -4.81 24.69
C VAL A 349 20.81 -6.00 23.74
N SER A 350 20.34 -7.17 24.16
CA SER A 350 20.36 -8.40 23.35
C SER A 350 19.58 -8.25 22.04
N ASP A 351 20.22 -8.58 20.91
CA ASP A 351 19.63 -8.61 19.56
C ASP A 351 18.40 -9.54 19.49
N PRO A 352 17.20 -9.05 19.13
CA PRO A 352 15.98 -9.85 19.02
C PRO A 352 16.00 -10.92 17.93
N ARG A 353 17.02 -10.97 17.05
CA ARG A 353 17.06 -11.86 15.89
C ARG A 353 17.48 -13.30 16.18
N LYS A 354 17.75 -13.67 17.44
CA LYS A 354 18.18 -15.03 17.81
C LYS A 354 17.09 -16.02 18.23
N ASN A 355 15.81 -15.64 18.27
CA ASN A 355 14.71 -16.57 18.57
C ASN A 355 13.84 -16.88 17.35
N ASN A 356 14.33 -17.77 16.47
CA ASN A 356 13.57 -18.38 15.38
C ASN A 356 12.59 -19.44 15.88
N LYS A 357 11.58 -19.03 16.66
CA LYS A 357 10.32 -19.77 16.79
C LYS A 357 9.19 -18.89 16.27
N LYS A 358 8.66 -19.29 15.11
CA LYS A 358 7.56 -18.63 14.38
C LYS A 358 6.36 -18.43 15.31
N LYS A 359 5.88 -17.19 15.42
CA LYS A 359 4.60 -16.85 16.09
C LYS A 359 3.51 -16.67 15.02
N PRO A 360 2.24 -17.02 15.31
CA PRO A 360 1.14 -16.93 14.34
C PRO A 360 0.87 -15.48 13.86
N LEU A 361 0.21 -15.37 12.70
CA LEU A 361 -0.19 -14.10 12.10
C LEU A 361 -1.19 -13.36 13.00
N GLY A 362 -0.85 -12.11 13.37
CA GLY A 362 -1.55 -11.31 14.39
C GLY A 362 -0.62 -10.81 15.50
N VAL A 363 0.55 -11.43 15.66
CA VAL A 363 1.49 -11.14 16.77
C VAL A 363 2.54 -10.07 16.43
N GLY A 364 2.44 -9.43 15.25
CA GLY A 364 3.27 -8.28 14.89
C GLY A 364 2.91 -6.99 15.63
N TYR A 365 1.68 -6.92 16.16
CA TYR A 365 1.31 -5.91 17.15
C TYR A 365 1.13 -6.65 18.47
N SER A 366 2.07 -6.46 19.38
CA SER A 366 1.80 -6.80 20.78
C SER A 366 0.58 -5.99 21.20
N ALA A 367 -0.54 -6.64 21.52
CA ALA A 367 -1.66 -5.97 22.15
C ALA A 367 -1.10 -5.32 23.42
N ARG A 368 -1.01 -4.00 23.43
CA ARG A 368 -0.51 -3.29 24.59
C ARG A 368 -1.43 -3.62 25.75
N LYS A 369 -0.86 -4.05 26.88
CA LYS A 369 -1.61 -4.25 28.13
C LYS A 369 -2.17 -2.93 28.68
N SER A 370 -1.62 -1.80 28.25
CA SER A 370 -2.03 -0.45 28.66
C SER A 370 -2.96 0.20 27.64
N PRO A 371 -3.96 0.99 28.08
CA PRO A 371 -4.80 1.80 27.20
C PRO A 371 -3.95 2.76 26.35
N LEU A 372 -4.51 3.22 25.21
CA LEU A 372 -3.90 4.25 24.35
C LEU A 372 -4.44 5.66 24.60
N TYR A 373 -5.59 5.78 25.25
CA TYR A 373 -6.08 7.00 25.86
C TYR A 373 -6.06 6.84 27.38
N ASP A 374 -5.12 7.51 28.06
CA ASP A 374 -5.09 7.53 29.52
C ASP A 374 -6.09 8.55 30.11
N ASN A 375 -6.62 9.45 29.28
CA ASN A 375 -7.59 10.48 29.64
C ASN A 375 -7.18 11.34 30.86
N CYS A 376 -5.89 11.67 30.98
CA CYS A 376 -5.40 12.57 32.04
C CYS A 376 -5.74 14.02 31.71
N PHE A 377 -6.25 14.79 32.65
CA PHE A 377 -6.67 16.18 32.42
C PHE A 377 -5.52 17.16 32.63
N LEU A 378 -5.40 18.13 31.72
CA LEU A 378 -4.53 19.29 31.86
C LEU A 378 -5.38 20.53 32.14
N HIS A 379 -5.03 21.29 33.18
CA HIS A 379 -5.68 22.54 33.54
C HIS A 379 -4.72 23.72 33.44
N ALA A 380 -5.24 24.91 33.12
CA ALA A 380 -4.51 26.17 33.16
C ALA A 380 -4.24 26.64 34.61
N PRO A 381 -3.37 27.64 34.83
CA PRO A 381 -3.04 28.12 36.18
C PRO A 381 -4.26 28.57 37.00
N ASP A 382 -5.28 29.11 36.32
CA ASP A 382 -6.57 29.56 36.87
C ASP A 382 -7.60 28.42 37.08
N GLY A 383 -7.24 27.18 36.75
CA GLY A 383 -8.10 26.01 36.89
C GLY A 383 -8.95 25.69 35.65
N GLN A 384 -8.88 26.48 34.58
CA GLN A 384 -9.65 26.17 33.35
C GLN A 384 -9.18 24.85 32.72
N PRO A 385 -10.08 23.91 32.38
CA PRO A 385 -9.72 22.72 31.62
C PRO A 385 -9.16 23.04 30.24
N LEU A 386 -8.08 22.36 29.85
CA LEU A 386 -7.39 22.54 28.57
C LEU A 386 -7.61 21.36 27.62
N CYS A 387 -7.24 20.15 28.06
CA CYS A 387 -7.42 18.93 27.27
C CYS A 387 -7.18 17.66 28.09
N THR A 388 -7.63 16.53 27.55
CA THR A 388 -7.19 15.19 27.93
C THR A 388 -5.88 14.83 27.22
N CYS A 389 -4.98 14.11 27.89
CA CYS A 389 -3.71 13.65 27.35
C CYS A 389 -3.23 12.30 27.92
N ASP A 390 -2.17 11.77 27.33
CA ASP A 390 -1.49 10.56 27.81
C ASP A 390 -0.80 10.82 29.16
N LYS A 391 -0.79 9.84 30.07
CA LYS A 391 -0.23 9.95 31.42
C LYS A 391 1.26 10.30 31.39
N LYS A 392 1.99 9.82 30.38
CA LYS A 392 3.40 10.19 30.15
C LYS A 392 3.56 11.70 29.91
N LYS A 393 2.64 12.33 29.17
CA LYS A 393 2.67 13.78 28.91
C LYS A 393 2.31 14.56 30.17
N ALA A 394 1.28 14.13 30.90
CA ALA A 394 0.92 14.76 32.18
C ALA A 394 2.09 14.71 33.18
N LYS A 395 2.73 13.53 33.33
CA LYS A 395 3.93 13.37 34.18
C LYS A 395 5.11 14.23 33.74
N TRP A 396 5.33 14.40 32.43
CA TRP A 396 6.40 15.27 31.94
C TRP A 396 6.30 16.70 32.47
N TYR A 397 5.10 17.27 32.64
CA TYR A 397 4.93 18.59 33.24
C TYR A 397 5.28 18.61 34.74
N LEU A 398 4.95 17.55 35.48
CA LEU A 398 5.32 17.38 36.88
C LEU A 398 6.85 17.25 37.03
N ASP A 399 7.46 16.36 36.24
CA ASP A 399 8.91 16.07 36.28
C ASP A 399 9.75 17.30 35.90
N LYS A 400 9.20 18.18 35.04
CA LYS A 400 9.82 19.45 34.65
C LYS A 400 9.60 20.58 35.65
N GLY A 401 8.81 20.36 36.71
CA GLY A 401 8.50 21.40 37.70
C GLY A 401 7.66 22.56 37.14
N ILE A 402 6.98 22.36 36.01
CA ILE A 402 6.14 23.37 35.34
C ILE A 402 4.64 23.00 35.39
N GLY A 403 4.31 21.97 36.16
CA GLY A 403 2.94 21.60 36.50
C GLY A 403 2.90 21.00 37.91
N VAL A 404 1.71 21.05 38.53
CA VAL A 404 1.44 20.51 39.87
C VAL A 404 0.30 19.51 39.78
N LEU A 405 0.43 18.41 40.51
CA LEU A 405 -0.62 17.40 40.61
C LEU A 405 -1.84 18.02 41.31
N GLN A 406 -2.99 17.99 40.64
CA GLN A 406 -4.24 18.52 41.19
C GLN A 406 -5.16 17.41 41.70
N SER A 407 -5.16 16.25 41.02
CA SER A 407 -5.97 15.09 41.39
C SER A 407 -5.29 13.82 40.90
N GLU A 408 -5.38 12.73 41.67
CA GLU A 408 -4.88 11.40 41.26
C GLU A 408 -5.93 10.60 40.48
N GLU A 409 -7.22 10.77 40.80
CA GLU A 409 -8.34 10.09 40.14
C GLU A 409 -9.56 11.04 39.97
N PRO A 410 -9.89 11.48 38.73
CA PRO A 410 -9.10 11.30 37.50
C PRO A 410 -7.75 12.03 37.61
N PHE A 411 -6.72 11.47 36.96
CA PHE A 411 -5.37 12.03 37.01
C PHE A 411 -5.33 13.40 36.32
N ALA A 412 -5.10 14.47 37.08
CA ALA A 412 -5.15 15.84 36.60
C ALA A 412 -3.90 16.63 37.01
N VAL A 413 -3.33 17.37 36.06
CA VAL A 413 -2.16 18.23 36.28
C VAL A 413 -2.51 19.66 35.90
N ARG A 414 -2.25 20.58 36.83
CA ARG A 414 -2.41 22.02 36.61
C ARG A 414 -1.08 22.61 36.18
N LEU A 415 -1.06 23.31 35.05
CA LEU A 415 0.12 23.99 34.55
C LEU A 415 0.43 25.22 35.41
N LEU A 416 1.72 25.54 35.55
CA LEU A 416 2.20 26.72 36.28
C LEU A 416 2.50 27.92 35.34
N PHE A 417 2.21 27.78 34.05
CA PHE A 417 2.44 28.80 33.04
C PHE A 417 1.24 28.92 32.11
N GLU A 418 1.16 30.04 31.41
CA GLU A 418 0.08 30.33 30.47
C GLU A 418 0.23 29.50 29.18
N PRO A 419 -0.73 28.63 28.83
CA PRO A 419 -0.64 27.82 27.61
C PRO A 419 -0.80 28.69 26.36
N SER A 420 -0.18 28.27 25.25
CA SER A 420 -0.25 29.00 23.97
C SER A 420 -1.65 29.00 23.33
N GLY A 421 -2.56 28.17 23.83
CA GLY A 421 -3.94 28.09 23.37
C GLY A 421 -4.86 27.52 24.45
N ARG A 422 -6.08 28.05 24.50
CA ARG A 422 -7.17 27.61 25.37
C ARG A 422 -8.38 27.15 24.53
N PRO A 423 -9.24 26.27 25.06
CA PRO A 423 -10.51 25.93 24.41
C PRO A 423 -11.42 27.17 24.30
N ASP A 424 -12.11 27.31 23.18
CA ASP A 424 -13.03 28.44 22.94
C ASP A 424 -14.41 28.21 23.59
N SER A 425 -14.72 26.95 23.92
CA SER A 425 -16.00 26.52 24.47
C SER A 425 -15.79 25.42 25.52
N GLN A 426 -16.76 25.27 26.43
CA GLN A 426 -16.82 24.15 27.38
C GLN A 426 -17.16 22.82 26.68
N GLN A 427 -17.73 22.87 25.48
CA GLN A 427 -18.01 21.71 24.62
C GLN A 427 -16.93 21.60 23.54
N ASP A 428 -15.75 21.12 23.93
CA ASP A 428 -14.59 20.98 23.05
C ASP A 428 -14.12 19.51 22.97
N TYR A 429 -13.78 19.07 21.76
CA TYR A 429 -13.33 17.70 21.48
C TYR A 429 -12.12 17.29 22.35
N TYR A 430 -11.21 18.21 22.63
CA TYR A 430 -10.01 17.94 23.42
C TYR A 430 -10.31 17.79 24.91
N LEU A 431 -11.44 18.30 25.39
CA LEU A 431 -11.89 18.16 26.79
C LEU A 431 -12.59 16.82 27.04
N THR A 432 -13.01 16.13 25.98
CA THR A 432 -13.79 14.90 26.08
C THR A 432 -12.88 13.68 26.28
N ALA A 433 -13.12 12.91 27.34
CA ALA A 433 -12.48 11.61 27.56
C ALA A 433 -12.88 10.62 26.46
N LYS A 434 -11.91 9.85 25.95
CA LYS A 434 -12.09 8.97 24.80
C LYS A 434 -12.03 7.51 25.20
N GLU A 435 -12.89 6.72 24.58
CA GLU A 435 -12.94 5.28 24.81
C GLU A 435 -11.80 4.57 24.09
N ASN A 436 -11.24 3.56 24.76
CA ASN A 436 -10.18 2.71 24.24
C ASN A 436 -10.77 1.56 23.42
N LEU A 437 -11.35 1.88 22.27
CA LEU A 437 -11.96 0.92 21.37
C LEU A 437 -11.76 1.28 19.91
N CYS A 438 -12.00 0.31 19.03
CA CYS A 438 -12.05 0.55 17.60
C CYS A 438 -13.27 1.42 17.25
N VAL A 439 -13.05 2.63 16.74
CA VAL A 439 -14.13 3.55 16.36
C VAL A 439 -15.06 2.99 15.27
N VAL A 440 -14.60 1.99 14.52
CA VAL A 440 -15.37 1.37 13.44
C VAL A 440 -16.30 0.27 13.96
N CYS A 441 -15.75 -0.72 14.66
CA CYS A 441 -16.47 -1.94 15.04
C CYS A 441 -16.61 -2.18 16.55
N GLY A 442 -16.13 -1.26 17.40
CA GLY A 442 -16.29 -1.33 18.85
C GLY A 442 -15.33 -2.28 19.58
N LYS A 443 -14.47 -3.03 18.87
CA LYS A 443 -13.51 -3.96 19.52
C LYS A 443 -12.55 -3.23 20.46
N ALA A 444 -12.46 -3.70 21.70
CA ALA A 444 -11.63 -3.11 22.76
C ALA A 444 -10.37 -3.93 23.10
N ASP A 445 -10.18 -5.10 22.49
CA ASP A 445 -9.09 -6.01 22.92
C ASP A 445 -7.76 -5.74 22.20
N SER A 446 -7.83 -5.16 20.99
CA SER A 446 -6.65 -4.92 20.15
C SER A 446 -6.90 -3.81 19.13
N TYR A 447 -6.39 -2.61 19.42
CA TYR A 447 -6.50 -1.43 18.56
C TYR A 447 -5.17 -0.66 18.46
N ILE A 448 -5.03 0.10 17.38
CA ILE A 448 -3.86 0.91 17.04
C ILE A 448 -4.30 2.29 16.58
N ARG A 449 -3.41 3.28 16.70
CA ARG A 449 -3.65 4.65 16.23
C ARG A 449 -3.59 4.71 14.70
N LYS A 450 -4.61 5.29 14.09
CA LYS A 450 -4.72 5.58 12.66
C LYS A 450 -4.77 7.10 12.46
N ASN A 451 -3.90 7.61 11.60
CA ASN A 451 -4.01 8.97 11.10
C ASN A 451 -5.06 9.01 9.98
N ILE A 452 -6.16 9.72 10.20
CA ILE A 452 -7.25 9.89 9.24
C ILE A 452 -6.82 10.75 8.06
N VAL A 453 -6.12 11.86 8.36
CA VAL A 453 -5.32 12.60 7.38
C VAL A 453 -3.92 11.98 7.38
N PRO A 454 -3.50 11.28 6.31
CA PRO A 454 -2.24 10.57 6.34
C PRO A 454 -1.04 11.50 6.57
N HIS A 455 -0.05 10.99 7.30
CA HIS A 455 1.16 11.76 7.64
C HIS A 455 1.92 12.24 6.39
N GLU A 456 1.82 11.53 5.27
CA GLU A 456 2.44 11.92 3.99
C GLU A 456 1.94 13.28 3.47
N TYR A 457 0.71 13.69 3.79
CA TYR A 457 0.17 15.00 3.45
C TYR A 457 0.37 15.98 4.63
N ARG A 458 -0.03 15.57 5.84
CA ARG A 458 -0.01 16.43 7.04
C ARG A 458 1.38 17.04 7.30
N ARG A 459 2.46 16.28 7.05
CA ARG A 459 3.83 16.78 7.23
C ARG A 459 4.15 18.03 6.41
N HIS A 460 3.43 18.26 5.31
CA HIS A 460 3.61 19.39 4.40
C HIS A 460 2.68 20.56 4.69
N PHE A 461 1.69 20.40 5.58
CA PHE A 461 0.77 21.50 5.95
C PHE A 461 1.53 22.67 6.61
N PRO A 462 0.97 23.89 6.61
CA PRO A 462 1.51 25.00 7.37
C PRO A 462 1.52 24.68 8.87
N THR A 463 2.44 25.31 9.61
CA THR A 463 2.61 25.13 11.07
C THR A 463 1.30 25.35 11.83
N GLU A 464 0.51 26.32 11.38
CA GLU A 464 -0.77 26.74 11.89
C GLU A 464 -1.81 25.60 11.90
N MET A 465 -1.69 24.63 10.99
CA MET A 465 -2.60 23.48 10.85
C MET A 465 -1.98 22.16 11.30
N LYS A 466 -0.74 22.17 11.81
CA LYS A 466 -0.03 20.97 12.30
C LYS A 466 -0.29 20.70 13.78
N ASP A 467 -0.61 21.74 14.53
CA ASP A 467 -0.94 21.63 15.95
C ASP A 467 -2.31 20.96 16.15
N HIS A 468 -2.49 20.36 17.33
CA HIS A 468 -3.76 19.73 17.72
C HIS A 468 -4.23 18.61 16.77
N ASN A 469 -3.31 17.86 16.18
CA ASN A 469 -3.63 16.79 15.23
C ASN A 469 -4.36 15.57 15.82
N SER A 470 -4.61 15.51 17.14
CA SER A 470 -5.27 14.37 17.80
C SER A 470 -6.73 14.21 17.40
N HIS A 471 -7.34 15.22 16.80
CA HIS A 471 -8.63 15.09 16.11
C HIS A 471 -8.57 14.07 14.97
N ASP A 472 -7.46 14.03 14.24
CA ASP A 472 -7.27 13.11 13.10
C ASP A 472 -6.55 11.82 13.50
N ILE A 473 -6.46 11.52 14.79
CA ILE A 473 -5.85 10.28 15.31
C ILE A 473 -6.92 9.47 16.03
N LEU A 474 -7.43 8.44 15.35
CA LEU A 474 -8.47 7.55 15.88
C LEU A 474 -7.93 6.14 16.14
N LEU A 475 -8.60 5.39 17.01
CA LEU A 475 -8.26 4.00 17.31
C LEU A 475 -9.01 3.04 16.41
N LEU A 476 -8.28 2.16 15.72
CA LEU A 476 -8.85 1.12 14.87
C LEU A 476 -8.29 -0.23 15.29
N CYS A 477 -9.10 -1.28 15.29
CA CYS A 477 -8.59 -2.64 15.40
C CYS A 477 -7.73 -2.97 14.17
N THR A 478 -6.83 -3.96 14.30
CA THR A 478 -5.89 -4.32 13.23
C THR A 478 -6.58 -4.64 11.90
N ALA A 479 -7.78 -5.24 11.94
CA ALA A 479 -8.60 -5.52 10.76
C ALA A 479 -9.17 -4.24 10.13
N CYS A 480 -9.81 -3.37 10.92
CA CYS A 480 -10.35 -2.10 10.41
C CYS A 480 -9.24 -1.17 9.92
N HIS A 481 -8.07 -1.17 10.56
CA HIS A 481 -6.92 -0.40 10.10
C HIS A 481 -6.41 -0.91 8.74
N ALA A 482 -6.33 -2.23 8.55
CA ALA A 482 -5.95 -2.81 7.27
C ALA A 482 -6.97 -2.44 6.17
N ALA A 483 -8.27 -2.58 6.45
CA ALA A 483 -9.33 -2.18 5.53
C ALA A 483 -9.28 -0.67 5.19
N SER A 484 -9.12 0.20 6.20
CA SER A 484 -8.97 1.64 6.00
C SER A 484 -7.78 1.96 5.10
N ASN A 485 -6.63 1.29 5.25
CA ASN A 485 -5.49 1.52 4.36
C ASN A 485 -5.78 1.14 2.89
N VAL A 486 -6.58 0.11 2.65
CA VAL A 486 -7.01 -0.27 1.28
C VAL A 486 -7.92 0.82 0.70
N HIS A 487 -8.88 1.32 1.48
CA HIS A 487 -9.74 2.41 1.03
C HIS A 487 -8.95 3.71 0.79
N ASP A 488 -8.01 4.04 1.68
CA ASP A 488 -7.17 5.22 1.54
C ASP A 488 -6.43 5.19 0.20
N SER A 489 -5.91 4.03 -0.24
CA SER A 489 -5.24 3.89 -1.54
C SER A 489 -6.11 4.34 -2.71
N VAL A 490 -7.44 4.20 -2.63
CA VAL A 490 -8.38 4.69 -3.64
C VAL A 490 -8.41 6.21 -3.66
N LEU A 491 -8.50 6.88 -2.50
CA LEU A 491 -8.45 8.34 -2.46
C LEU A 491 -7.08 8.86 -2.88
N LYS A 492 -5.98 8.21 -2.48
CA LYS A 492 -4.64 8.59 -2.93
C LYS A 492 -4.53 8.56 -4.45
N GLN A 493 -5.03 7.49 -5.08
CA GLN A 493 -5.00 7.39 -6.53
C GLN A 493 -5.81 8.52 -7.20
N ARG A 494 -7.01 8.83 -6.68
CA ARG A 494 -7.79 9.97 -7.19
C ARG A 494 -7.05 11.30 -7.06
N LEU A 495 -6.39 11.54 -5.93
CA LEU A 495 -5.55 12.73 -5.72
C LEU A 495 -4.32 12.73 -6.65
N ALA A 496 -3.76 11.56 -6.96
CA ALA A 496 -2.69 11.40 -7.93
C ALA A 496 -3.15 11.85 -9.32
N ASP A 497 -4.30 11.36 -9.77
CA ASP A 497 -4.84 11.68 -11.09
C ASP A 497 -5.24 13.17 -11.18
N GLU A 498 -5.92 13.70 -10.16
CA GLU A 498 -6.41 15.08 -10.11
C GLU A 498 -5.28 16.13 -10.09
N PHE A 499 -4.22 15.87 -9.32
CA PHE A 499 -3.11 16.82 -9.15
C PHE A 499 -1.86 16.43 -9.94
N ALA A 500 -1.98 15.45 -10.84
CA ALA A 500 -0.86 14.80 -11.52
C ALA A 500 0.29 14.43 -10.56
N ALA A 501 -0.05 13.98 -9.34
CA ALA A 501 0.92 13.69 -8.30
C ALA A 501 1.54 12.30 -8.48
N PRO A 502 2.87 12.15 -8.40
CA PRO A 502 3.55 10.91 -8.75
C PRO A 502 3.14 9.76 -7.82
N GLN A 503 2.59 8.68 -8.39
CA GLN A 503 2.22 7.48 -7.65
C GLN A 503 2.61 6.25 -8.47
N GLY A 504 3.66 5.55 -8.04
CA GLY A 504 4.17 4.36 -8.74
C GLY A 504 4.95 4.64 -10.02
N CYS A 505 5.30 5.89 -10.32
CA CYS A 505 6.18 6.30 -11.42
C CYS A 505 7.60 6.66 -10.92
N GLU A 506 8.57 6.77 -11.82
CA GLU A 506 9.98 7.06 -11.50
C GLU A 506 10.16 8.36 -10.71
N GLU A 507 9.37 9.39 -10.99
CA GLU A 507 9.33 10.68 -10.27
C GLU A 507 8.93 10.53 -8.79
N GLY A 508 8.24 9.43 -8.44
CA GLY A 508 7.87 9.08 -7.07
C GLY A 508 8.93 8.24 -6.34
N VAL A 509 10.00 7.85 -7.03
CA VAL A 509 11.09 7.03 -6.48
C VAL A 509 12.24 7.92 -6.06
N ARG A 510 12.53 7.96 -4.75
CA ARG A 510 13.59 8.82 -4.17
C ARG A 510 15.01 8.40 -4.58
N LEU A 511 15.24 7.10 -4.75
CA LEU A 511 16.54 6.53 -5.10
C LEU A 511 16.38 5.66 -6.35
N LEU A 512 17.04 6.03 -7.43
CA LEU A 512 17.09 5.23 -8.65
C LEU A 512 18.33 4.33 -8.63
N GLU A 513 18.22 3.14 -9.19
CA GLU A 513 19.36 2.27 -9.38
C GLU A 513 20.08 2.63 -10.69
N ASP A 514 21.32 3.11 -10.57
CA ASP A 514 22.19 3.37 -11.70
C ASP A 514 22.70 2.03 -12.25
N SER A 515 22.19 1.66 -13.42
CA SER A 515 22.52 0.40 -14.08
C SER A 515 24.00 0.31 -14.48
N GLY A 516 24.64 1.43 -14.81
CA GLY A 516 26.06 1.51 -15.13
C GLY A 516 26.92 1.21 -13.91
N ARG A 517 26.66 1.93 -12.80
CA ARG A 517 27.35 1.70 -11.52
C ARG A 517 27.14 0.29 -11.00
N ARG A 518 25.93 -0.26 -11.15
CA ARG A 518 25.63 -1.64 -10.75
C ARG A 518 26.44 -2.66 -11.54
N ARG A 519 26.55 -2.48 -12.86
CA ARG A 519 27.36 -3.35 -13.72
C ARG A 519 28.83 -3.28 -13.33
N VAL A 520 29.36 -2.08 -13.11
CA VAL A 520 30.77 -1.86 -12.72
C VAL A 520 31.06 -2.45 -11.36
N ARG A 521 30.17 -2.24 -10.37
CA ARG A 521 30.30 -2.85 -9.05
C ARG A 521 30.29 -4.37 -9.11
N SER A 522 29.41 -4.95 -9.92
CA SER A 522 29.35 -6.39 -10.12
C SER A 522 30.61 -6.94 -10.77
N ALA A 523 31.13 -6.24 -11.78
CA ALA A 523 32.36 -6.62 -12.48
C ALA A 523 33.58 -6.56 -11.54
N ALA A 524 33.71 -5.47 -10.78
CA ALA A 524 34.79 -5.29 -9.83
C ALA A 524 34.75 -6.32 -8.71
N ARG A 525 33.58 -6.63 -8.13
CA ARG A 525 33.45 -7.68 -7.12
C ARG A 525 33.81 -9.07 -7.63
N ALA A 526 33.45 -9.39 -8.88
CA ALA A 526 33.81 -10.65 -9.50
C ALA A 526 35.33 -10.78 -9.65
N LEU A 527 36.00 -9.72 -10.10
CA LEU A 527 37.46 -9.67 -10.20
C LEU A 527 38.16 -9.68 -8.82
N VAL A 528 37.60 -9.03 -7.80
CA VAL A 528 38.15 -9.06 -6.44
C VAL A 528 38.02 -10.44 -5.79
N THR A 529 36.93 -11.16 -6.05
CA THR A 529 36.61 -12.41 -5.34
C THR A 529 37.15 -13.65 -6.04
N ALA A 530 37.19 -13.65 -7.37
CA ALA A 530 37.43 -14.87 -8.17
C ALA A 530 38.36 -14.61 -9.37
N ARG A 531 39.30 -13.66 -9.28
CA ARG A 531 40.20 -13.28 -10.39
C ARG A 531 40.81 -14.50 -11.09
N ASP A 532 41.40 -15.40 -10.31
CA ASP A 532 42.20 -16.51 -10.84
C ASP A 532 41.35 -17.69 -11.32
N GLU A 533 40.08 -17.77 -10.89
CA GLU A 533 39.12 -18.81 -11.30
C GLU A 533 38.34 -18.44 -12.58
N LEU A 534 38.41 -17.18 -13.01
CA LEU A 534 37.69 -16.68 -14.19
C LEU A 534 38.45 -16.98 -15.49
N PRO A 535 37.76 -17.37 -16.58
CA PRO A 535 38.37 -17.46 -17.91
C PRO A 535 39.00 -16.12 -18.34
N GLU A 536 40.10 -16.17 -19.09
CA GLU A 536 40.86 -14.99 -19.51
C GLU A 536 40.01 -13.97 -20.27
N GLN A 537 39.27 -14.43 -21.26
CA GLN A 537 38.30 -13.61 -22.01
C GLN A 537 37.30 -12.90 -21.09
N ARG A 538 36.82 -13.59 -20.04
CA ARG A 538 35.86 -13.02 -19.10
C ARG A 538 36.51 -11.98 -18.19
N ARG A 539 37.78 -12.15 -17.82
CA ARG A 539 38.52 -11.14 -17.05
C ARG A 539 38.69 -9.85 -17.84
N GLU A 540 39.08 -9.96 -19.11
CA GLU A 540 39.25 -8.81 -20.02
C GLU A 540 37.94 -8.05 -20.20
N GLU A 541 36.82 -8.75 -20.42
CA GLU A 541 35.49 -8.13 -20.51
C GLU A 541 35.12 -7.34 -19.25
N LEU A 542 35.34 -7.91 -18.07
CA LEU A 542 35.01 -7.27 -16.79
C LEU A 542 35.93 -6.07 -16.53
N GLN A 543 37.23 -6.17 -16.89
CA GLN A 543 38.18 -5.07 -16.80
C GLN A 543 37.80 -3.93 -17.76
N ALA A 544 37.39 -4.24 -18.99
CA ALA A 544 36.96 -3.24 -19.97
C ALA A 544 35.74 -2.43 -19.47
N VAL A 545 34.76 -3.10 -18.84
CA VAL A 545 33.59 -2.42 -18.23
C VAL A 545 34.01 -1.44 -17.14
N ILE A 546 34.98 -1.81 -16.30
CA ILE A 546 35.48 -0.95 -15.22
C ILE A 546 36.30 0.21 -15.78
N LYS A 547 37.23 -0.06 -16.72
CA LYS A 547 38.06 0.97 -17.38
C LYS A 547 37.21 2.01 -18.10
N SER A 548 36.23 1.56 -18.88
CA SER A 548 35.30 2.43 -19.60
C SER A 548 34.53 3.36 -18.65
N PHE A 549 34.09 2.85 -17.49
CA PHE A 549 33.37 3.66 -16.50
C PHE A 549 34.27 4.64 -15.74
N LEU A 550 35.50 4.26 -15.42
CA LEU A 550 36.47 5.11 -14.72
C LEU A 550 37.17 6.11 -15.66
N GLY A 551 36.94 6.03 -16.97
CA GLY A 551 37.60 6.88 -17.97
C GLY A 551 39.08 6.55 -18.15
N TYR A 552 39.49 5.31 -17.90
CA TYR A 552 40.87 4.86 -18.08
C TYR A 552 41.11 4.51 -19.56
N ASN A 553 42.29 4.82 -20.07
CA ASN A 553 42.73 4.36 -21.39
C ASN A 553 42.87 2.83 -21.40
N GLU A 554 42.64 2.19 -22.54
CA GLU A 554 42.67 0.72 -22.67
C GLU A 554 44.02 0.12 -22.24
N GLU A 555 45.11 0.85 -22.48
CA GLU A 555 46.50 0.47 -22.16
C GLU A 555 46.87 0.61 -20.68
N LEU A 556 46.08 1.32 -19.86
CA LEU A 556 46.40 1.50 -18.44
C LEU A 556 45.96 0.27 -17.63
N GLU A 557 46.86 -0.29 -16.82
CA GLU A 557 46.49 -1.39 -15.92
C GLU A 557 45.56 -0.91 -14.80
N LEU A 558 44.57 -1.75 -14.45
CA LEU A 558 43.68 -1.49 -13.32
C LEU A 558 44.42 -1.81 -12.01
N THR A 559 44.61 -0.81 -11.16
CA THR A 559 45.17 -1.02 -9.83
C THR A 559 44.16 -1.70 -8.91
N ASP A 560 44.66 -2.41 -7.89
CA ASP A 560 43.81 -3.07 -6.90
C ASP A 560 42.97 -2.06 -6.11
N GLU A 561 43.47 -0.84 -5.92
CA GLU A 561 42.72 0.27 -5.29
C GLU A 561 41.52 0.69 -6.15
N ALA A 562 41.72 0.85 -7.46
CA ALA A 562 40.63 1.20 -8.39
C ALA A 562 39.57 0.10 -8.46
N LEU A 563 39.98 -1.17 -8.39
CA LEU A 563 39.11 -2.34 -8.29
C LEU A 563 38.29 -2.33 -6.99
N GLN A 564 38.91 -2.07 -5.84
CA GLN A 564 38.19 -1.98 -4.56
C GLN A 564 37.22 -0.79 -4.53
N GLN A 565 37.62 0.36 -5.09
CA GLN A 565 36.75 1.52 -5.23
C GLN A 565 35.52 1.21 -6.10
N ALA A 566 35.73 0.54 -7.24
CA ALA A 566 34.65 0.10 -8.12
C ALA A 566 33.72 -0.94 -7.44
N ALA A 567 34.28 -1.86 -6.65
CA ALA A 567 33.51 -2.86 -5.89
C ALA A 567 32.65 -2.26 -4.75
N GLY A 568 33.02 -1.06 -4.30
CA GLY A 568 32.34 -0.25 -3.29
C GLY A 568 31.38 0.81 -3.85
N LEU A 569 31.18 0.90 -5.17
CA LEU A 569 30.34 1.95 -5.77
C LEU A 569 28.91 1.98 -5.20
N GLU A 570 28.44 3.18 -4.84
CA GLU A 570 27.03 3.40 -4.51
C GLU A 570 26.21 3.36 -5.80
N THR A 571 25.30 2.39 -5.88
CA THR A 571 24.48 2.16 -7.08
C THR A 571 23.11 2.80 -6.97
N ARG A 572 22.68 3.17 -5.77
CA ARG A 572 21.42 3.87 -5.54
C ARG A 572 21.70 5.36 -5.47
N ILE A 573 21.44 6.04 -6.58
CA ILE A 573 21.63 7.49 -6.70
C ILE A 573 20.33 8.22 -6.37
N PHE A 574 20.46 9.43 -5.82
CA PHE A 574 19.30 10.27 -5.57
C PHE A 574 18.66 10.67 -6.90
N ASN A 575 17.34 10.52 -6.99
CA ASN A 575 16.59 10.97 -8.14
C ASN A 575 16.39 12.49 -8.07
N GLU A 576 17.05 13.23 -8.95
CA GLU A 576 16.95 14.69 -9.00
C GLU A 576 15.53 15.19 -9.34
N THR A 577 14.74 14.38 -10.05
CA THR A 577 13.34 14.70 -10.39
C THR A 577 12.34 14.25 -9.31
N TYR A 578 12.83 13.72 -8.18
CA TYR A 578 11.96 13.20 -7.12
C TYR A 578 11.07 14.28 -6.52
N VAL A 579 9.76 14.08 -6.65
CA VAL A 579 8.76 14.88 -5.97
C VAL A 579 7.89 13.95 -5.10
N PRO A 580 7.87 14.12 -3.78
CA PRO A 580 6.96 13.36 -2.93
C PRO A 580 5.49 13.59 -3.34
N HIS A 581 4.73 12.50 -3.52
CA HIS A 581 3.29 12.55 -3.82
C HIS A 581 2.53 13.56 -2.93
N GLY A 582 2.64 13.37 -1.61
CA GLY A 582 1.94 14.22 -0.64
C GLY A 582 2.35 15.69 -0.70
N LEU A 583 3.60 15.99 -1.06
CA LEU A 583 4.06 17.37 -1.25
C LEU A 583 3.40 18.01 -2.46
N LYS A 584 3.30 17.28 -3.59
CA LYS A 584 2.68 17.81 -4.82
C LYS A 584 1.19 18.08 -4.63
N VAL A 585 0.46 17.15 -3.99
CA VAL A 585 -0.96 17.34 -3.66
C VAL A 585 -1.15 18.55 -2.73
N VAL A 586 -0.38 18.63 -1.63
CA VAL A 586 -0.50 19.76 -0.68
C VAL A 586 -0.14 21.10 -1.32
N ARG A 587 0.87 21.12 -2.21
CA ARG A 587 1.22 22.32 -3.00
C ARG A 587 0.08 22.78 -3.89
N ALA A 588 -0.55 21.85 -4.61
CA ALA A 588 -1.69 22.17 -5.46
C ALA A 588 -2.88 22.67 -4.65
N SER A 589 -3.23 22.00 -3.54
CA SER A 589 -4.30 22.46 -2.65
C SER A 589 -4.00 23.83 -2.02
N ALA A 590 -2.75 24.12 -1.67
CA ALA A 590 -2.35 25.41 -1.10
C ALA A 590 -2.44 26.59 -2.07
N GLN A 591 -2.54 26.36 -3.39
CA GLN A 591 -2.75 27.44 -4.37
C GLN A 591 -4.09 28.13 -4.17
N GLN A 592 -5.08 27.43 -3.62
CA GLN A 592 -6.38 27.98 -3.25
C GLN A 592 -6.38 28.55 -1.81
N GLY A 593 -5.19 28.81 -1.24
CA GLY A 593 -5.03 29.33 0.10
C GLY A 593 -5.50 28.35 1.18
N LEU A 594 -5.88 28.91 2.33
CA LEU A 594 -6.28 28.15 3.51
C LEU A 594 -7.50 27.24 3.25
N ARG A 595 -8.45 27.70 2.42
CA ARG A 595 -9.64 26.93 2.04
C ARG A 595 -9.31 25.66 1.27
N GLY A 596 -8.31 25.69 0.38
CA GLY A 596 -7.90 24.48 -0.36
C GLY A 596 -7.27 23.41 0.54
N LEU A 597 -6.51 23.80 1.57
CA LEU A 597 -5.99 22.85 2.56
C LEU A 597 -7.07 22.30 3.49
N MET A 598 -8.04 23.14 3.86
CA MET A 598 -9.23 22.70 4.59
C MET A 598 -10.03 21.68 3.78
N ASP A 599 -10.20 21.91 2.48
CA ASP A 599 -10.86 20.98 1.58
C ASP A 599 -10.12 19.62 1.53
N LEU A 600 -8.80 19.64 1.36
CA LEU A 600 -8.00 18.41 1.38
C LEU A 600 -8.16 17.64 2.71
N GLU A 601 -8.18 18.34 3.84
CA GLU A 601 -8.45 17.76 5.15
C GLU A 601 -9.87 17.17 5.24
N CYS A 602 -10.88 17.91 4.76
CA CYS A 602 -12.28 17.46 4.68
C CYS A 602 -12.40 16.19 3.84
N ARG A 603 -11.77 16.14 2.67
CA ARG A 603 -11.81 14.99 1.76
C ARG A 603 -11.30 13.72 2.45
N TRP A 604 -10.20 13.79 3.20
CA TRP A 604 -9.69 12.67 3.97
C TRP A 604 -10.64 12.23 5.09
N ARG A 605 -11.14 13.20 5.88
CA ARG A 605 -12.09 12.93 6.96
C ARG A 605 -13.40 12.33 6.45
N GLN A 606 -13.94 12.87 5.36
CA GLN A 606 -15.18 12.39 4.75
C GLN A 606 -15.00 11.05 4.05
N HIS A 607 -13.85 10.82 3.41
CA HIS A 607 -13.50 9.50 2.86
C HIS A 607 -13.52 8.43 3.94
N PHE A 608 -12.92 8.70 5.11
CA PHE A 608 -12.97 7.77 6.24
C PHE A 608 -14.40 7.46 6.69
N LEU A 609 -15.26 8.49 6.83
CA LEU A 609 -16.66 8.29 7.20
C LEU A 609 -17.42 7.42 6.19
N LEU A 610 -17.28 7.73 4.89
CA LEU A 610 -18.00 7.05 3.82
C LEU A 610 -17.52 5.60 3.64
N ALA A 611 -16.21 5.38 3.67
CA ALA A 611 -15.61 4.07 3.44
C ALA A 611 -15.72 3.16 4.65
N MET A 612 -15.49 3.68 5.86
CA MET A 612 -15.41 2.87 7.07
C MET A 612 -16.71 2.81 7.87
N ARG A 613 -17.66 3.75 7.66
CA ARG A 613 -18.95 3.84 8.37
C ARG A 613 -18.82 3.61 9.88
N PRO A 614 -18.00 4.42 10.58
CA PRO A 614 -17.68 4.15 11.97
C PRO A 614 -18.89 4.31 12.89
N ARG A 615 -19.03 3.40 13.87
CA ARG A 615 -20.17 3.34 14.80
C ARG A 615 -19.88 3.91 16.19
N HIS A 616 -18.61 4.11 16.50
CA HIS A 616 -18.13 4.52 17.82
C HIS A 616 -17.14 5.69 17.71
N LEU A 617 -17.48 6.69 16.88
CA LEU A 617 -16.68 7.92 16.83
C LEU A 617 -16.75 8.64 18.18
N PRO A 618 -15.64 9.26 18.62
CA PRO A 618 -15.68 10.11 19.80
C PRO A 618 -16.69 11.25 19.60
N PRO A 619 -17.40 11.67 20.66
CA PRO A 619 -18.28 12.83 20.60
C PRO A 619 -17.53 14.06 20.08
N LEU A 620 -18.24 14.92 19.34
CA LEU A 620 -17.70 16.15 18.75
C LEU A 620 -16.63 15.93 17.66
N TRP A 621 -16.35 14.69 17.25
CA TRP A 621 -15.55 14.45 16.05
C TRP A 621 -16.31 14.93 14.81
N SER A 622 -15.68 15.76 13.98
CA SER A 622 -16.34 16.36 12.82
C SER A 622 -15.39 16.58 11.65
N VAL A 623 -15.96 16.62 10.44
CA VAL A 623 -15.20 16.82 9.20
C VAL A 623 -14.55 18.20 9.15
N ASN A 624 -15.25 19.23 9.66
CA ASN A 624 -14.82 20.64 9.56
C ASN A 624 -14.17 21.15 10.86
N HIS A 625 -13.64 20.25 11.71
CA HIS A 625 -13.07 20.64 13.00
C HIS A 625 -11.95 21.68 12.85
N ASN A 626 -11.98 22.70 13.72
CA ASN A 626 -11.11 23.88 13.72
C ASN A 626 -11.19 24.82 12.50
N HIS A 627 -12.00 24.53 11.47
CA HIS A 627 -12.00 25.33 10.24
C HIS A 627 -12.43 26.78 10.47
N SER A 628 -13.55 26.99 11.18
CA SER A 628 -14.01 28.34 11.55
C SER A 628 -13.00 29.08 12.44
N LYS A 629 -12.27 28.35 13.30
CA LYS A 629 -11.23 28.93 14.17
C LYS A 629 -10.04 29.41 13.35
N PHE A 630 -9.60 28.63 12.37
CA PHE A 630 -8.54 29.02 11.44
C PHE A 630 -8.95 30.22 10.59
N LEU A 631 -10.15 30.24 10.00
CA LEU A 631 -10.64 31.37 9.20
C LEU A 631 -10.71 32.66 10.02
N ARG A 632 -11.25 32.61 11.24
CA ARG A 632 -11.32 33.78 12.14
C ARG A 632 -9.94 34.28 12.57
N LYS A 633 -8.98 33.38 12.78
CA LYS A 633 -7.65 33.74 13.29
C LYS A 633 -6.70 34.24 12.20
N TYR A 634 -6.78 33.66 11.00
CA TYR A 634 -5.81 33.89 9.94
C TYR A 634 -6.39 34.56 8.68
N GLY A 635 -7.71 34.64 8.55
CA GLY A 635 -8.38 35.18 7.37
C GLY A 635 -8.50 34.17 6.21
N GLU A 636 -9.27 34.54 5.19
CA GLU A 636 -9.51 33.68 4.02
C GLU A 636 -8.32 33.68 3.04
N ASP A 637 -7.67 34.84 2.89
CA ASP A 637 -6.61 35.08 1.91
C ASP A 637 -5.20 34.81 2.44
N LEU A 638 -5.05 34.00 3.51
CA LEU A 638 -3.74 33.73 4.09
C LEU A 638 -2.82 33.07 3.05
N PRO A 639 -1.71 33.71 2.64
CA PRO A 639 -0.77 33.11 1.70
C PRO A 639 0.01 32.01 2.42
N ILE A 640 -0.20 30.76 2.01
CA ILE A 640 0.45 29.61 2.62
C ILE A 640 1.89 29.48 2.09
N LYS A 641 2.86 29.64 2.99
CA LYS A 641 4.24 29.22 2.72
C LYS A 641 4.41 27.78 3.20
N LEU A 642 4.56 26.87 2.25
CA LEU A 642 4.85 25.47 2.55
C LEU A 642 6.35 25.32 2.83
N ASN A 643 6.68 24.61 3.91
CA ASN A 643 8.05 24.28 4.30
C ASN A 643 8.58 23.04 3.58
#